data_AF-A0A4U0WW55-F1
#
_entry.id   AF-A0A4U0WW55-F1
#
_cell.length_a   1.000
_cell.length_b   1.000
_cell.length_c   1.000
_cell.angle_alpha   90.00
_cell.angle_beta   90.00
_cell.angle_gamma   90.00
#
_symmetry.space_group_name_H-M   'P 1'
#
loop_
_entity.id
_entity.type
_entity.pdbx_description
1 polymer ?
#
loop_
_entity_poly.entity_id
_entity_poly.type
_entity_poly.pdbx_seq_one_letter_code
_entity_poly.pdbx_strand_id
1 'polypeptide(L)'
;MWILLCQPYGVACNYGGDAINTELQHSGEAAFIVEPYNPEPAMLPSDASAQAPGLKALQHLHQQPLPQTAPHLNQPLPPTPPSELMLGMLNYPLTLHETDDTYRITESDLDRLRRFQDRTVLTIGTAQTIHIFRDSVLKLGLDHDYVTHIIFTIVLMHDRYLSEDPWQPPTTEETFHHYHGTAMFNKMLSSPIEEHEKDAMWAAAALLGAITIAAVDATTPEQSWPLKPDGPTDLDWLRMSDGKKEVWRLANPLRQQSIWRVAMMYDYDSDITPKSRRPEIDALMPRLVRFFNYDDSVESSEDPYHTATSIILRLLPIQCTHSTVLYFLSFVGHMDTAYKDLLHQKDQKALLLLAWWYAKMLDYPSWWIQRRAALECKAICIYLGQRYMHQSDVGQLLDFPKMMCGFAVSSEFLRNIEEGRGREVGLGDTTETPPKMAPMAIDEHAQTNGHANGNGTLNAKAATFTPSTSASPSSPYHAASSASAMDTEASFAAHNYHPLPIVFAKASGCSVWDPEGKHYLDFLSAYSAVNQGHCHPKLIQALTEQAGRLTLSSRAFYNDVFPKFAEKITKMTGFDMVLPMNTGAEAENFHGRTFAAITMSTDPESRDNYGPYLPNVGPVCPATKKVIPYNDVKAVEEAFEAHGKETAGFLVEPIQGEAGIVVPDEDYLKRIRELCDKHNVLLICDEIQTGIARTGRLLCHEWSGIKPDLVLLGKAISGGMYPVSCVLGSKDVMLTIEPGTHGSTYGGNPLGSAVAIKALEIVEEEQLVERAERLGELFRQGLRDIQSRDPMIKIIRGKGLLNAMIIDENKTGGHTAWDLCMLMKEKGLLVGRALKIAHQGAKDANANGNGDANGTPASTSLLDQGANAPSSSQAKPTHQNIIRMAPPLVITEEQIRTALGIIDEAMRELPGLKGEKEREVLPEGEKGVKIGLEN
;
A
#
# COMPACT_ATOMS: atom_id res chain seq x y z
N MET A 1 10.64 -4.19 6.84
CA MET A 1 10.95 -4.47 5.42
C MET A 1 10.09 -5.62 4.88
N TRP A 2 10.04 -6.76 5.58
CA TRP A 2 9.15 -7.91 5.27
C TRP A 2 7.68 -7.52 5.00
N ILE A 3 7.11 -6.67 5.86
CA ILE A 3 5.73 -6.16 5.82
C ILE A 3 5.34 -5.46 4.51
N LEU A 4 6.30 -4.87 3.78
CA LEU A 4 6.04 -4.09 2.56
C LEU A 4 6.06 -4.93 1.26
N LEU A 5 6.38 -6.22 1.33
CA LEU A 5 6.39 -7.12 0.16
C LEU A 5 5.09 -7.95 0.01
N CYS A 6 4.15 -7.85 0.96
CA CYS A 6 2.97 -8.71 1.03
C CYS A 6 1.63 -8.04 0.60
N GLN A 7 1.65 -6.79 0.12
CA GLN A 7 0.42 -6.03 -0.16
C GLN A 7 -0.59 -6.55 -1.23
N PRO A 8 -0.26 -7.41 -2.23
CA PRO A 8 -1.24 -7.71 -3.29
C PRO A 8 -2.40 -8.66 -2.93
N TYR A 9 -2.33 -9.40 -1.81
CA TYR A 9 -3.16 -10.60 -1.58
C TYR A 9 -3.97 -10.54 -0.28
N GLY A 10 -4.59 -9.38 -0.01
CA GLY A 10 -5.29 -9.09 1.25
C GLY A 10 -6.32 -10.14 1.68
N VAL A 11 -6.29 -10.45 2.99
CA VAL A 11 -7.38 -11.09 3.72
C VAL A 11 -7.57 -10.32 5.02
N ALA A 12 -8.65 -9.54 5.09
CA ALA A 12 -9.19 -9.00 6.32
C ALA A 12 -10.66 -9.41 6.42
N CYS A 13 -11.07 -9.99 7.55
CA CYS A 13 -12.49 -10.14 7.86
C CYS A 13 -12.97 -8.88 8.58
N ASN A 14 -13.35 -7.85 7.82
CA ASN A 14 -14.09 -6.73 8.39
C ASN A 14 -15.47 -7.23 8.86
N TYR A 15 -15.65 -7.33 10.17
CA TYR A 15 -16.91 -7.69 10.80
C TYR A 15 -17.53 -6.42 11.42
N GLY A 16 -18.25 -5.65 10.59
CA GLY A 16 -18.73 -4.29 10.89
C GLY A 16 -20.09 -4.23 11.59
N GLY A 17 -20.20 -4.74 12.81
CA GLY A 17 -21.43 -4.55 13.60
C GLY A 17 -21.58 -3.11 14.11
N ASP A 18 -22.51 -2.33 13.54
CA ASP A 18 -22.89 -0.98 14.00
C ASP A 18 -23.62 -0.99 15.36
N ALA A 19 -22.92 -1.37 16.42
CA ALA A 19 -23.32 -1.18 17.82
C ALA A 19 -22.11 -1.16 18.76
N ILE A 20 -21.90 -0.04 19.46
CA ILE A 20 -20.87 0.17 20.49
C ILE A 20 -19.43 0.17 19.94
N ASN A 21 -19.12 1.09 19.01
CA ASN A 21 -17.73 1.39 18.64
C ASN A 21 -17.49 2.88 18.29
N THR A 22 -18.05 3.78 19.10
CA THR A 22 -17.93 5.24 18.92
C THR A 22 -16.56 5.82 19.29
N GLU A 23 -15.63 5.01 19.82
CA GLU A 23 -14.30 5.46 20.30
C GLU A 23 -13.10 4.68 19.70
N LEU A 24 -13.32 3.74 18.77
CA LEU A 24 -12.27 2.89 18.19
C LEU A 24 -12.35 2.82 16.65
N GLN A 25 -12.09 3.95 15.98
CA GLN A 25 -11.89 4.02 14.51
C GLN A 25 -10.41 4.15 14.09
N HIS A 26 -9.45 3.97 15.01
CA HIS A 26 -8.02 4.21 14.77
C HIS A 26 -7.11 3.06 15.28
N SER A 27 -7.12 1.92 14.59
CA SER A 27 -6.05 0.89 14.63
C SER A 27 -6.30 -0.22 13.61
N GLY A 28 -6.05 0.09 12.33
CA GLY A 28 -6.24 -0.85 11.21
C GLY A 28 -5.00 -1.69 10.87
N GLU A 29 -4.42 -2.41 11.83
CA GLU A 29 -3.28 -3.31 11.61
C GLU A 29 -3.52 -4.71 12.18
N ALA A 30 -3.77 -5.69 11.29
CA ALA A 30 -3.31 -7.09 11.43
C ALA A 30 -3.68 -7.88 10.16
N ALA A 31 -2.69 -8.21 9.32
CA ALA A 31 -2.88 -9.04 8.12
C ALA A 31 -1.81 -10.15 8.07
N PHE A 32 -2.18 -11.29 7.49
CA PHE A 32 -1.36 -12.51 7.44
C PHE A 32 -0.08 -12.29 6.62
N ILE A 33 1.08 -12.69 7.16
CA ILE A 33 2.36 -12.70 6.46
C ILE A 33 2.94 -14.12 6.49
N VAL A 34 3.44 -14.57 5.33
CA VAL A 34 4.04 -15.88 5.11
C VAL A 34 5.15 -15.71 4.08
N GLU A 35 6.39 -16.06 4.42
CA GLU A 35 7.52 -15.99 3.47
C GLU A 35 7.72 -17.33 2.74
N PRO A 36 8.04 -17.31 1.42
CA PRO A 36 8.34 -18.53 0.69
C PRO A 36 9.68 -19.15 1.10
N TYR A 37 9.64 -20.20 1.92
CA TYR A 37 10.72 -21.18 1.98
C TYR A 37 10.86 -21.88 0.62
N ASN A 38 12.08 -22.00 0.12
CA ASN A 38 12.41 -22.60 -1.17
C ASN A 38 12.84 -24.07 -0.98
N PRO A 39 11.99 -25.08 -1.27
CA PRO A 39 12.39 -26.48 -1.20
C PRO A 39 13.06 -26.89 -2.51
N GLU A 40 14.29 -27.39 -2.44
CA GLU A 40 14.81 -28.25 -3.51
C GLU A 40 13.87 -29.47 -3.70
N PRO A 41 13.70 -29.97 -4.93
CA PRO A 41 12.79 -31.09 -5.21
C PRO A 41 13.34 -32.40 -4.61
N ALA A 42 12.90 -32.71 -3.39
CA ALA A 42 13.15 -34.01 -2.78
C ALA A 42 12.49 -35.12 -3.60
N MET A 43 13.30 -35.95 -4.27
CA MET A 43 12.80 -37.11 -5.01
C MET A 43 12.02 -38.06 -4.08
N LEU A 44 10.86 -38.52 -4.55
CA LEU A 44 10.14 -39.64 -3.94
C LEU A 44 11.00 -40.91 -3.96
N PRO A 45 11.34 -41.51 -2.80
CA PRO A 45 11.93 -42.83 -2.77
C PRO A 45 10.86 -43.87 -3.10
N SER A 46 11.03 -44.59 -4.19
CA SER A 46 10.26 -45.79 -4.49
C SER A 46 10.75 -46.94 -3.62
N ASP A 47 10.24 -47.09 -2.39
CA ASP A 47 10.33 -48.39 -1.73
C ASP A 47 9.21 -48.68 -0.73
N ALA A 48 8.70 -49.92 -0.78
CA ALA A 48 7.50 -50.34 -0.08
C ALA A 48 7.80 -51.43 0.96
N SER A 49 8.41 -51.07 2.10
CA SER A 49 8.34 -51.89 3.33
C SER A 49 8.89 -51.23 4.60
N ALA A 50 8.02 -50.61 5.41
CA ALA A 50 8.26 -50.41 6.85
C ALA A 50 6.96 -50.07 7.60
N GLN A 51 6.44 -51.00 8.40
CA GLN A 51 5.33 -50.71 9.32
C GLN A 51 5.89 -50.14 10.63
N ALA A 52 5.56 -48.88 10.95
CA ALA A 52 5.87 -48.27 12.24
C ALA A 52 4.72 -48.47 13.26
N PRO A 53 4.98 -48.51 14.59
CA PRO A 53 4.02 -49.03 15.57
C PRO A 53 2.76 -48.20 15.85
N GLY A 54 2.59 -47.01 15.24
CA GLY A 54 1.48 -46.10 15.52
C GLY A 54 0.11 -46.53 14.96
N LEU A 55 0.08 -47.40 13.94
CA LEU A 55 -1.16 -47.68 13.19
C LEU A 55 -2.24 -48.41 14.00
N LYS A 56 -1.88 -49.10 15.10
CA LYS A 56 -2.83 -49.84 15.94
C LYS A 56 -3.67 -48.96 16.87
N ALA A 57 -3.25 -47.73 17.17
CA ALA A 57 -4.02 -46.81 18.01
C ALA A 57 -5.25 -46.25 17.26
N LEU A 58 -5.10 -45.93 15.97
CA LEU A 58 -6.17 -45.35 15.13
C LEU A 58 -7.24 -46.35 14.70
N GLN A 59 -6.96 -47.66 14.75
CA GLN A 59 -7.94 -48.70 14.40
C GLN A 59 -8.98 -48.96 15.51
N HIS A 60 -8.71 -48.57 16.76
CA HIS A 60 -9.64 -48.84 17.87
C HIS A 60 -10.78 -47.82 18.00
N LEU A 61 -10.61 -46.60 17.46
CA LEU A 61 -11.64 -45.55 17.44
C LEU A 61 -12.66 -45.71 16.30
N HIS A 62 -12.38 -46.59 15.32
CA HIS A 62 -13.22 -46.81 14.13
C HIS A 62 -14.52 -47.61 14.37
N GLN A 63 -14.84 -47.99 15.61
CA GLN A 63 -15.94 -48.92 15.92
C GLN A 63 -17.19 -48.29 16.53
N GLN A 64 -17.27 -46.96 16.67
CA GLN A 64 -18.55 -46.30 16.98
C GLN A 64 -19.27 -45.89 15.69
N PRO A 65 -20.53 -46.31 15.47
CA PRO A 65 -21.28 -45.89 14.30
C PRO A 65 -21.64 -44.39 14.42
N LEU A 66 -21.06 -43.56 13.54
CA LEU A 66 -21.47 -42.17 13.37
C LEU A 66 -22.95 -42.11 12.92
N PRO A 67 -23.77 -41.19 13.45
CA PRO A 67 -25.15 -41.02 13.00
C PRO A 67 -25.17 -40.62 11.52
N GLN A 68 -25.89 -41.39 10.70
CA GLN A 68 -25.89 -41.24 9.23
C GLN A 68 -26.58 -39.97 8.72
N THR A 69 -27.25 -39.24 9.60
CA THR A 69 -27.87 -37.94 9.34
C THR A 69 -27.52 -37.00 10.48
N ALA A 70 -27.03 -35.81 10.17
CA ALA A 70 -27.01 -34.71 11.14
C ALA A 70 -28.45 -34.52 11.67
N PRO A 71 -28.66 -34.42 13.00
CA PRO A 71 -29.99 -34.18 13.53
C PRO A 71 -30.52 -32.86 12.97
N HIS A 72 -31.84 -32.77 12.74
CA HIS A 72 -32.46 -31.50 12.38
C HIS A 72 -32.06 -30.44 13.43
N LEU A 73 -31.60 -29.27 12.98
CA LEU A 73 -31.07 -28.19 13.83
C LEU A 73 -31.98 -27.85 15.02
N ASN A 74 -33.29 -28.04 14.86
CA ASN A 74 -34.32 -27.73 15.86
C ASN A 74 -34.67 -28.91 16.81
N GLN A 75 -33.99 -30.05 16.75
CA GLN A 75 -34.17 -31.14 17.72
C GLN A 75 -33.15 -31.02 18.87
N PRO A 76 -33.58 -31.11 20.14
CA PRO A 76 -32.66 -31.18 21.27
C PRO A 76 -31.96 -32.55 21.30
N LEU A 77 -30.66 -32.55 21.06
CA LEU A 77 -29.80 -33.70 21.38
C LEU A 77 -29.77 -33.90 22.90
N PRO A 78 -29.72 -35.16 23.39
CA PRO A 78 -29.49 -35.43 24.80
C PRO A 78 -28.11 -34.89 25.21
N PRO A 79 -27.99 -34.21 26.37
CA PRO A 79 -26.74 -33.59 26.79
C PRO A 79 -25.65 -34.63 27.02
N THR A 80 -24.63 -34.64 26.17
CA THR A 80 -23.39 -35.38 26.41
C THR A 80 -22.67 -34.77 27.62
N PRO A 81 -22.09 -35.54 28.55
CA PRO A 81 -21.21 -34.96 29.57
C PRO A 81 -19.97 -34.32 28.89
N PRO A 82 -19.43 -33.19 29.40
CA PRO A 82 -18.22 -32.58 28.84
C PRO A 82 -17.05 -33.58 28.83
N SER A 83 -16.22 -33.54 27.79
CA SER A 83 -15.00 -34.35 27.74
C SER A 83 -13.97 -33.86 28.77
N GLU A 84 -13.03 -34.73 29.16
CA GLU A 84 -11.95 -34.33 30.08
C GLU A 84 -11.13 -33.15 29.52
N LEU A 85 -10.97 -33.06 28.20
CA LEU A 85 -10.36 -31.91 27.51
C LEU A 85 -11.14 -30.62 27.75
N MET A 86 -12.47 -30.64 27.63
CA MET A 86 -13.30 -29.47 27.90
C MET A 86 -13.31 -29.07 29.37
N LEU A 87 -13.32 -30.03 30.30
CA LEU A 87 -13.21 -29.73 31.73
C LEU A 87 -11.85 -29.11 32.07
N GLY A 88 -10.78 -29.48 31.36
CA GLY A 88 -9.46 -28.85 31.47
C GLY A 88 -9.41 -27.39 31.03
N MET A 89 -10.39 -26.91 30.25
CA MET A 89 -10.51 -25.50 29.88
C MET A 89 -11.20 -24.64 30.95
N LEU A 90 -11.87 -25.23 31.96
CA LEU A 90 -12.62 -24.46 32.96
C LEU A 90 -11.69 -23.60 33.84
N ASN A 91 -11.96 -22.30 33.93
CA ASN A 91 -11.08 -21.30 34.56
C ASN A 91 -9.68 -21.17 33.94
N TYR A 92 -9.43 -21.71 32.75
CA TYR A 92 -8.16 -21.50 32.05
C TYR A 92 -7.97 -19.98 31.81
N PRO A 93 -6.81 -19.39 32.19
CA PRO A 93 -6.53 -17.98 32.03
C PRO A 93 -6.03 -17.71 30.61
N LEU A 94 -6.96 -17.40 29.71
CA LEU A 94 -6.68 -17.18 28.29
C LEU A 94 -6.04 -15.80 28.08
N THR A 95 -4.84 -15.74 27.50
CA THR A 95 -4.10 -14.50 27.28
C THR A 95 -4.83 -13.58 26.30
N LEU A 96 -4.76 -12.27 26.54
CA LEU A 96 -5.31 -11.25 25.65
C LEU A 96 -4.20 -10.57 24.84
N HIS A 97 -4.55 -10.11 23.64
CA HIS A 97 -3.63 -9.35 22.80
C HIS A 97 -3.36 -7.96 23.42
N GLU A 98 -2.08 -7.59 23.53
CA GLU A 98 -1.58 -6.29 24.01
C GLU A 98 -1.98 -5.89 25.44
N THR A 99 -2.40 -6.83 26.28
CA THR A 99 -2.62 -6.58 27.72
C THR A 99 -2.03 -7.70 28.58
N ASP A 100 -1.79 -7.39 29.87
CA ASP A 100 -1.43 -8.38 30.90
C ASP A 100 -2.67 -9.07 31.52
N ASP A 101 -3.88 -8.74 31.03
CA ASP A 101 -5.14 -9.32 31.50
C ASP A 101 -5.42 -10.68 30.85
N THR A 102 -6.26 -11.48 31.53
CA THR A 102 -6.66 -12.81 31.05
C THR A 102 -8.18 -12.97 31.09
N TYR A 103 -8.75 -13.53 30.02
CA TYR A 103 -10.14 -13.99 30.01
C TYR A 103 -10.25 -15.34 30.71
N ARG A 104 -11.24 -15.52 31.59
CA ARG A 104 -11.47 -16.79 32.28
C ARG A 104 -12.65 -17.51 31.67
N ILE A 105 -12.38 -18.66 31.06
CA ILE A 105 -13.41 -19.54 30.48
C ILE A 105 -14.38 -20.02 31.57
N THR A 106 -15.67 -19.76 31.37
CA THR A 106 -16.73 -20.06 32.34
C THR A 106 -17.48 -21.36 32.01
N GLU A 107 -18.33 -21.84 32.92
CA GLU A 107 -19.25 -22.95 32.66
C GLU A 107 -20.21 -22.68 31.48
N SER A 108 -20.59 -21.42 31.25
CA SER A 108 -21.43 -20.99 30.11
C SER A 108 -20.72 -21.23 28.78
N ASP A 109 -19.42 -20.97 28.72
CA ASP A 109 -18.62 -21.07 27.50
C ASP A 109 -18.34 -22.53 27.16
N LEU A 110 -18.14 -23.36 28.18
CA LEU A 110 -18.08 -24.82 27.99
C LEU A 110 -19.42 -25.40 27.54
N ASP A 111 -20.56 -24.88 28.01
CA ASP A 111 -21.87 -25.34 27.55
C ASP A 111 -22.16 -24.94 26.09
N ARG A 112 -21.76 -23.71 25.69
CA ARG A 112 -21.77 -23.27 24.28
C ARG A 112 -20.86 -24.12 23.40
N LEU A 113 -19.62 -24.34 23.84
CA LEU A 113 -18.64 -25.18 23.14
C LEU A 113 -19.17 -26.62 23.00
N ARG A 114 -19.84 -27.15 24.01
CA ARG A 114 -20.48 -28.47 23.95
C ARG A 114 -21.58 -28.51 22.89
N ARG A 115 -22.49 -27.53 22.88
CA ARG A 115 -23.52 -27.42 21.82
C ARG A 115 -22.90 -27.41 20.43
N PHE A 116 -21.78 -26.72 20.26
CA PHE A 116 -21.01 -26.70 19.01
C PHE A 116 -20.40 -28.08 18.67
N GLN A 117 -19.80 -28.77 19.65
CA GLN A 117 -19.25 -30.13 19.46
C GLN A 117 -20.30 -31.17 19.10
N ASP A 118 -21.48 -31.10 19.72
CA ASP A 118 -22.57 -32.06 19.55
C ASP A 118 -23.32 -31.85 18.23
N ARG A 119 -23.47 -30.60 17.77
CA ARG A 119 -24.31 -30.24 16.60
C ARG A 119 -23.51 -29.92 15.34
N THR A 120 -22.39 -29.22 15.48
CA THR A 120 -21.78 -28.46 14.38
C THR A 120 -20.50 -29.04 13.83
N VAL A 121 -19.67 -29.69 14.66
CA VAL A 121 -18.43 -30.33 14.18
C VAL A 121 -18.71 -31.41 13.12
N LEU A 122 -19.92 -31.98 13.12
CA LEU A 122 -20.45 -32.87 12.07
C LEU A 122 -20.77 -32.19 10.71
N THR A 123 -20.48 -30.88 10.57
CA THR A 123 -20.69 -30.07 9.35
C THR A 123 -19.50 -29.20 9.00
N ILE A 124 -18.41 -29.25 9.79
CA ILE A 124 -17.14 -28.57 9.53
C ILE A 124 -16.12 -29.66 9.13
N GLY A 125 -15.88 -29.79 7.82
CA GLY A 125 -14.97 -30.77 7.24
C GLY A 125 -15.67 -32.00 6.63
N THR A 126 -14.89 -33.07 6.40
CA THR A 126 -15.33 -34.41 5.97
C THR A 126 -15.43 -35.37 7.16
N ALA A 127 -16.04 -36.55 6.94
CA ALA A 127 -16.22 -37.58 7.97
C ALA A 127 -14.89 -38.02 8.62
N GLN A 128 -13.80 -37.92 7.86
CA GLN A 128 -12.44 -38.24 8.23
C GLN A 128 -11.81 -37.13 9.10
N THR A 129 -12.25 -35.87 8.94
CA THR A 129 -11.75 -34.73 9.74
C THR A 129 -12.56 -34.43 11.00
N ILE A 130 -13.80 -34.94 11.16
CA ILE A 130 -14.66 -34.69 12.34
C ILE A 130 -13.90 -34.83 13.67
N HIS A 131 -13.16 -35.93 13.84
CA HIS A 131 -12.42 -36.21 15.08
C HIS A 131 -11.26 -35.25 15.32
N ILE A 132 -10.67 -34.69 14.25
CA ILE A 132 -9.63 -33.67 14.35
C ILE A 132 -10.23 -32.38 14.89
N PHE A 133 -11.34 -31.90 14.31
CA PHE A 133 -12.05 -30.72 14.79
C PHE A 133 -12.68 -30.89 16.18
N ARG A 134 -13.08 -32.11 16.57
CA ARG A 134 -13.65 -32.40 17.89
C ARG A 134 -12.58 -32.47 18.98
N ASP A 135 -11.55 -33.29 18.79
CA ASP A 135 -10.63 -33.64 19.89
C ASP A 135 -9.26 -32.97 19.73
N SER A 136 -8.71 -32.96 18.51
CA SER A 136 -7.33 -32.51 18.28
C SER A 136 -7.19 -30.99 18.22
N VAL A 137 -8.17 -30.30 17.63
CA VAL A 137 -8.22 -28.83 17.59
C VAL A 137 -8.48 -28.24 18.97
N LEU A 138 -9.30 -28.88 19.81
CA LEU A 138 -9.43 -28.48 21.23
C LEU A 138 -8.11 -28.65 21.99
N LYS A 139 -7.40 -29.75 21.76
CA LYS A 139 -6.10 -29.95 22.39
C LYS A 139 -5.09 -28.86 21.98
N LEU A 140 -5.02 -28.53 20.68
CA LEU A 140 -4.21 -27.40 20.21
C LEU A 140 -4.66 -26.07 20.82
N GLY A 141 -5.95 -25.89 21.13
CA GLY A 141 -6.45 -24.73 21.88
C GLY A 141 -5.87 -24.60 23.29
N LEU A 142 -5.68 -25.71 24.01
CA LEU A 142 -5.08 -25.70 25.36
C LEU A 142 -3.59 -25.34 25.35
N ASP A 143 -2.90 -25.65 24.25
CA ASP A 143 -1.48 -25.38 24.05
C ASP A 143 -1.24 -24.01 23.39
N HIS A 144 -2.23 -23.43 22.68
CA HIS A 144 -2.12 -22.19 21.91
C HIS A 144 -3.37 -21.28 22.03
N ASP A 145 -3.29 -20.23 22.85
CA ASP A 145 -4.39 -19.31 23.16
C ASP A 145 -5.12 -18.70 21.95
N TYR A 146 -4.39 -18.39 20.87
CA TYR A 146 -4.99 -17.84 19.64
C TYR A 146 -5.99 -18.82 19.00
N VAL A 147 -5.71 -20.13 19.09
CA VAL A 147 -6.61 -21.19 18.61
C VAL A 147 -7.86 -21.24 19.49
N THR A 148 -7.73 -21.11 20.82
CA THR A 148 -8.88 -21.08 21.73
C THR A 148 -9.78 -19.87 21.50
N HIS A 149 -9.23 -18.67 21.29
CA HIS A 149 -10.03 -17.49 20.88
C HIS A 149 -10.77 -17.73 19.55
N ILE A 150 -10.11 -18.29 18.54
CA ILE A 150 -10.73 -18.61 17.25
C ILE A 150 -11.84 -19.68 17.40
N ILE A 151 -11.65 -20.67 18.27
CA ILE A 151 -12.69 -21.66 18.64
C ILE A 151 -13.89 -20.95 19.27
N PHE A 152 -13.70 -20.06 20.24
CA PHE A 152 -14.83 -19.35 20.85
C PHE A 152 -15.55 -18.42 19.88
N THR A 153 -14.84 -17.80 18.93
CA THR A 153 -15.48 -17.03 17.84
C THR A 153 -16.50 -17.89 17.08
N ILE A 154 -16.09 -19.05 16.55
CA ILE A 154 -16.99 -19.89 15.74
C ILE A 154 -18.08 -20.58 16.58
N VAL A 155 -17.81 -20.84 17.87
CA VAL A 155 -18.79 -21.32 18.85
C VAL A 155 -19.89 -20.27 19.08
N LEU A 156 -19.53 -18.99 19.24
CA LEU A 156 -20.48 -17.90 19.47
C LEU A 156 -21.30 -17.58 18.22
N MET A 157 -20.68 -17.61 17.03
CA MET A 157 -21.39 -17.55 15.75
C MET A 157 -22.46 -18.65 15.61
N HIS A 158 -22.13 -19.87 16.02
CA HIS A 158 -23.06 -20.99 16.02
C HIS A 158 -24.17 -20.83 17.08
N ASP A 159 -23.84 -20.36 18.28
CA ASP A 159 -24.84 -20.12 19.34
C ASP A 159 -25.85 -19.06 18.91
N ARG A 160 -25.39 -17.99 18.25
CA ARG A 160 -26.23 -16.96 17.62
C ARG A 160 -27.08 -17.53 16.47
N TYR A 161 -26.53 -18.42 15.64
CA TYR A 161 -27.29 -19.12 14.60
C TYR A 161 -28.38 -20.06 15.17
N LEU A 162 -28.22 -20.55 16.40
CA LEU A 162 -29.26 -21.33 17.11
C LEU A 162 -30.25 -20.48 17.91
N SER A 163 -30.11 -19.15 17.92
CA SER A 163 -31.05 -18.24 18.59
C SER A 163 -32.38 -18.12 17.84
N GLU A 164 -33.36 -17.44 18.45
CA GLU A 164 -34.67 -17.17 17.80
C GLU A 164 -34.55 -16.32 16.52
N ASP A 165 -33.44 -15.58 16.36
CA ASP A 165 -33.13 -14.79 15.17
C ASP A 165 -31.67 -14.99 14.72
N PRO A 166 -31.39 -15.94 13.82
CA PRO A 166 -30.03 -16.22 13.33
C PRO A 166 -29.44 -15.11 12.44
N TRP A 167 -30.22 -14.07 12.14
CA TRP A 167 -29.79 -12.97 11.29
C TRP A 167 -29.14 -11.83 12.05
N GLN A 168 -29.27 -11.80 13.39
CA GLN A 168 -28.71 -10.75 14.26
C GLN A 168 -27.22 -10.44 13.98
N PRO A 169 -26.77 -9.19 14.21
CA PRO A 169 -25.36 -8.81 14.15
C PRO A 169 -24.49 -9.62 15.14
N PRO A 170 -23.17 -9.65 14.96
CA PRO A 170 -22.25 -10.31 15.91
C PRO A 170 -22.39 -9.71 17.31
N THR A 171 -22.24 -10.54 18.34
CA THR A 171 -22.23 -10.06 19.72
C THR A 171 -20.88 -9.43 20.08
N THR A 172 -20.83 -8.59 21.11
CA THR A 172 -19.56 -8.04 21.64
C THR A 172 -18.56 -9.16 22.00
N GLU A 173 -19.07 -10.29 22.50
CA GLU A 173 -18.29 -11.48 22.85
C GLU A 173 -17.73 -12.20 21.61
N GLU A 174 -18.51 -12.30 20.53
CA GLU A 174 -18.07 -12.83 19.23
C GLU A 174 -16.93 -11.97 18.66
N THR A 175 -17.10 -10.65 18.65
CA THR A 175 -16.08 -9.68 18.20
C THR A 175 -14.84 -9.69 19.07
N PHE A 176 -14.98 -9.80 20.40
CA PHE A 176 -13.88 -9.88 21.37
C PHE A 176 -12.95 -11.07 21.10
N HIS A 177 -13.52 -12.28 21.00
CA HIS A 177 -12.75 -13.47 20.67
C HIS A 177 -12.18 -13.43 19.24
N HIS A 178 -12.91 -12.84 18.29
CA HIS A 178 -12.41 -12.69 16.92
C HIS A 178 -11.17 -11.79 16.86
N TYR A 179 -11.21 -10.64 17.54
CA TYR A 179 -10.10 -9.70 17.63
C TYR A 179 -8.84 -10.34 18.23
N HIS A 180 -8.93 -10.87 19.45
CA HIS A 180 -7.77 -11.45 20.12
C HIS A 180 -7.23 -12.67 19.37
N GLY A 181 -8.10 -13.55 18.88
CA GLY A 181 -7.70 -14.72 18.10
C GLY A 181 -6.97 -14.38 16.81
N THR A 182 -7.48 -13.43 16.03
CA THR A 182 -6.84 -12.99 14.78
C THR A 182 -5.56 -12.20 15.01
N ALA A 183 -5.53 -11.28 15.96
CA ALA A 183 -4.35 -10.48 16.27
C ALA A 183 -3.18 -11.35 16.80
N MET A 184 -3.46 -12.29 17.71
CA MET A 184 -2.44 -13.23 18.21
C MET A 184 -1.98 -14.21 17.12
N PHE A 185 -2.87 -14.66 16.23
CA PHE A 185 -2.49 -15.52 15.11
C PHE A 185 -1.61 -14.80 14.09
N ASN A 186 -1.92 -13.54 13.76
CA ASN A 186 -1.07 -12.69 12.93
C ASN A 186 0.30 -12.44 13.59
N LYS A 187 0.36 -12.26 14.92
CA LYS A 187 1.63 -12.17 15.67
C LYS A 187 2.47 -13.45 15.56
N MET A 188 1.85 -14.63 15.68
CA MET A 188 2.52 -15.92 15.47
C MET A 188 3.08 -16.03 14.04
N LEU A 189 2.29 -15.69 13.02
CA LEU A 189 2.71 -15.72 11.61
C LEU A 189 3.85 -14.75 11.27
N SER A 190 3.95 -13.62 12.00
CA SER A 190 5.07 -12.67 11.87
C SER A 190 6.36 -13.10 12.60
N SER A 191 6.34 -14.25 13.29
CA SER A 191 7.47 -14.83 14.02
C SER A 191 8.03 -16.06 13.29
N PRO A 192 9.28 -16.49 13.55
CA PRO A 192 9.80 -17.75 13.00
C PRO A 192 8.95 -18.96 13.43
N ILE A 193 8.40 -19.68 12.46
CA ILE A 193 7.43 -20.75 12.72
C ILE A 193 8.14 -22.05 13.10
N GLU A 194 7.98 -22.47 14.34
CA GLU A 194 8.50 -23.74 14.84
C GLU A 194 7.66 -24.94 14.38
N GLU A 195 8.25 -26.15 14.43
CA GLU A 195 7.57 -27.37 13.96
C GLU A 195 6.31 -27.72 14.78
N HIS A 196 6.26 -27.31 16.05
CA HIS A 196 5.13 -27.59 16.95
C HIS A 196 3.92 -26.69 16.66
N GLU A 197 4.13 -25.43 16.26
CA GLU A 197 3.08 -24.47 15.88
C GLU A 197 2.30 -24.89 14.61
N LYS A 198 2.87 -25.72 13.74
CA LYS A 198 2.33 -25.96 12.39
C LYS A 198 0.92 -26.56 12.35
N ASP A 199 0.56 -27.42 13.29
CA ASP A 199 -0.80 -27.99 13.33
C ASP A 199 -1.82 -27.03 13.96
N ALA A 200 -1.41 -26.21 14.94
CA ALA A 200 -2.20 -25.12 15.52
C ALA A 200 -2.48 -24.01 14.49
N MET A 201 -1.45 -23.64 13.73
CA MET A 201 -1.52 -22.70 12.63
C MET A 201 -2.51 -23.16 11.54
N TRP A 202 -2.47 -24.43 11.13
CA TRP A 202 -3.45 -24.94 10.17
C TRP A 202 -4.86 -25.04 10.76
N ALA A 203 -4.99 -25.39 12.05
CA ALA A 203 -6.28 -25.37 12.74
C ALA A 203 -6.92 -23.98 12.72
N ALA A 204 -6.16 -22.95 13.08
CA ALA A 204 -6.60 -21.55 13.06
C ALA A 204 -7.02 -21.10 11.65
N ALA A 205 -6.21 -21.36 10.60
CA ALA A 205 -6.58 -21.03 9.22
C ALA A 205 -7.78 -21.82 8.69
N ALA A 206 -7.98 -23.06 9.14
CA ALA A 206 -9.16 -23.86 8.78
C ALA A 206 -10.44 -23.30 9.41
N LEU A 207 -10.40 -22.95 10.70
CA LEU A 207 -11.53 -22.37 11.44
C LEU A 207 -11.85 -20.95 10.97
N LEU A 208 -10.83 -20.09 10.80
CA LEU A 208 -11.02 -18.73 10.29
C LEU A 208 -11.66 -18.74 8.90
N GLY A 209 -11.30 -19.70 8.02
CA GLY A 209 -11.99 -19.82 6.74
C GLY A 209 -13.48 -20.16 6.84
N ALA A 210 -13.90 -20.93 7.85
CA ALA A 210 -15.33 -21.16 8.10
C ALA A 210 -16.00 -19.90 8.67
N ILE A 211 -15.32 -19.18 9.57
CA ILE A 211 -15.76 -17.87 10.10
C ILE A 211 -15.95 -16.86 8.96
N THR A 212 -14.98 -16.71 8.05
CA THR A 212 -15.05 -15.78 6.89
C THR A 212 -16.29 -16.03 6.02
N ILE A 213 -16.63 -17.29 5.76
CA ILE A 213 -17.82 -17.62 4.95
C ILE A 213 -19.10 -17.33 5.74
N ALA A 214 -19.13 -17.57 7.05
CA ALA A 214 -20.28 -17.30 7.92
C ALA A 214 -20.49 -15.81 8.29
N ALA A 215 -19.43 -15.00 8.21
CA ALA A 215 -19.38 -13.58 8.54
C ALA A 215 -20.04 -12.72 7.46
N VAL A 216 -21.37 -12.73 7.45
CA VAL A 216 -22.20 -11.89 6.58
C VAL A 216 -22.64 -10.66 7.35
N ASP A 217 -22.22 -9.50 6.83
CA ASP A 217 -22.60 -8.18 7.33
C ASP A 217 -23.89 -7.69 6.65
N ALA A 218 -24.97 -8.47 6.85
CA ALA A 218 -26.32 -8.17 6.38
C ALA A 218 -27.32 -9.02 7.18
N THR A 219 -28.47 -8.43 7.55
CA THR A 219 -29.59 -9.16 8.16
C THR A 219 -30.72 -9.40 7.16
N THR A 220 -30.76 -8.65 6.05
CA THR A 220 -31.69 -8.86 4.93
C THR A 220 -30.95 -8.95 3.57
N PRO A 221 -31.57 -9.54 2.53
CA PRO A 221 -30.97 -9.60 1.19
C PRO A 221 -30.66 -8.22 0.60
N GLU A 222 -31.47 -7.20 0.89
CA GLU A 222 -31.31 -5.83 0.40
C GLU A 222 -30.07 -5.13 0.97
N GLN A 223 -29.67 -5.51 2.19
CA GLN A 223 -28.41 -5.10 2.81
C GLN A 223 -27.21 -5.90 2.30
N SER A 224 -27.45 -7.00 1.59
CA SER A 224 -26.39 -7.89 1.11
C SER A 224 -25.88 -7.47 -0.27
N TRP A 225 -24.65 -7.86 -0.57
CA TRP A 225 -24.08 -7.70 -1.91
C TRP A 225 -24.81 -8.66 -2.88
N PRO A 226 -25.13 -8.28 -4.13
CA PRO A 226 -24.74 -7.06 -4.86
C PRO A 226 -25.75 -5.89 -4.77
N LEU A 227 -26.77 -5.96 -3.91
CA LEU A 227 -27.82 -4.93 -3.81
C LEU A 227 -27.39 -3.68 -3.05
N LYS A 228 -26.59 -3.81 -1.99
CA LYS A 228 -26.00 -2.67 -1.28
C LYS A 228 -25.00 -1.89 -2.16
N PRO A 229 -24.67 -0.63 -1.81
CA PRO A 229 -23.54 0.09 -2.39
C PRO A 229 -22.23 -0.69 -2.22
N ASP A 230 -21.30 -0.51 -3.16
CA ASP A 230 -20.04 -1.25 -3.18
C ASP A 230 -19.13 -0.85 -2.01
N GLY A 231 -18.78 -1.85 -1.18
CA GLY A 231 -17.84 -1.73 -0.07
C GLY A 231 -16.44 -2.23 -0.43
N PRO A 232 -15.39 -1.77 0.26
CA PRO A 232 -14.00 -2.13 -0.04
C PRO A 232 -13.66 -3.60 0.22
N THR A 233 -14.47 -4.30 1.02
CA THR A 233 -14.28 -5.72 1.39
C THR A 233 -15.35 -6.64 0.81
N ASP A 234 -16.15 -6.15 -0.15
CA ASP A 234 -17.14 -6.98 -0.83
C ASP A 234 -16.42 -8.05 -1.67
N LEU A 235 -16.83 -9.30 -1.50
CA LEU A 235 -16.20 -10.50 -2.08
C LEU A 235 -14.82 -10.92 -1.53
N ASP A 236 -14.29 -10.31 -0.46
CA ASP A 236 -13.00 -10.75 0.13
C ASP A 236 -13.00 -12.22 0.58
N TRP A 237 -14.17 -12.76 0.94
CA TRP A 237 -14.35 -14.17 1.26
C TRP A 237 -14.05 -15.13 0.07
N LEU A 238 -14.06 -14.63 -1.18
CA LEU A 238 -13.59 -15.36 -2.37
C LEU A 238 -12.06 -15.37 -2.53
N ARG A 239 -11.35 -14.48 -1.83
CA ARG A 239 -9.87 -14.38 -1.80
C ARG A 239 -9.27 -15.12 -0.61
N MET A 240 -10.09 -15.50 0.37
CA MET A 240 -9.75 -16.37 1.51
C MET A 240 -8.98 -17.65 1.10
N SER A 241 -9.28 -18.23 -0.07
CA SER A 241 -8.57 -19.41 -0.58
C SER A 241 -7.09 -19.13 -0.88
N ASP A 242 -6.70 -17.89 -1.13
CA ASP A 242 -5.34 -17.50 -1.47
C ASP A 242 -4.47 -17.36 -0.20
N GLY A 243 -4.93 -16.64 0.83
CA GLY A 243 -4.27 -16.63 2.15
C GLY A 243 -4.17 -18.04 2.78
N LYS A 244 -5.20 -18.88 2.60
CA LYS A 244 -5.20 -20.26 3.07
C LYS A 244 -4.18 -21.16 2.32
N LYS A 245 -3.85 -20.88 1.05
CA LYS A 245 -2.78 -21.59 0.31
C LYS A 245 -1.40 -21.29 0.90
N GLU A 246 -1.15 -20.07 1.36
CA GLU A 246 0.14 -19.72 1.98
C GLU A 246 0.32 -20.40 3.33
N VAL A 247 -0.70 -20.36 4.20
CA VAL A 247 -0.65 -21.09 5.48
C VAL A 247 -0.53 -22.60 5.26
N TRP A 248 -1.17 -23.16 4.23
CA TRP A 248 -1.00 -24.57 3.84
C TRP A 248 0.46 -24.92 3.51
N ARG A 249 1.18 -24.06 2.77
CA ARG A 249 2.59 -24.29 2.40
C ARG A 249 3.50 -24.37 3.62
N LEU A 250 3.33 -23.45 4.59
CA LEU A 250 4.12 -23.44 5.83
C LEU A 250 3.77 -24.57 6.79
N ALA A 251 2.47 -24.77 7.03
CA ALA A 251 1.99 -25.80 7.95
C ALA A 251 2.30 -27.19 7.41
N ASN A 252 2.27 -27.34 6.07
CA ASN A 252 2.41 -28.58 5.34
C ASN A 252 1.62 -29.71 6.03
N PRO A 253 0.27 -29.69 6.02
CA PRO A 253 -0.54 -30.68 6.72
C PRO A 253 -0.39 -32.10 6.16
N LEU A 254 0.37 -32.30 5.08
CA LEU A 254 0.78 -33.60 4.54
C LEU A 254 2.10 -34.12 5.15
N ARG A 255 2.83 -33.31 5.93
CA ARG A 255 4.11 -33.67 6.58
C ARG A 255 3.92 -34.86 7.52
N GLN A 256 4.94 -35.71 7.65
CA GLN A 256 4.76 -37.06 8.19
C GLN A 256 4.14 -37.15 9.58
N GLN A 257 4.38 -36.16 10.45
CA GLN A 257 3.93 -36.11 11.84
C GLN A 257 2.66 -35.27 12.07
N SER A 258 2.08 -34.64 11.04
CA SER A 258 0.88 -33.81 11.21
C SER A 258 -0.33 -34.64 11.59
N ILE A 259 -1.13 -34.14 12.54
CA ILE A 259 -2.46 -34.69 12.86
C ILE A 259 -3.40 -34.68 11.65
N TRP A 260 -3.20 -33.74 10.71
CA TRP A 260 -4.06 -33.54 9.54
C TRP A 260 -3.78 -34.54 8.42
N ARG A 261 -2.57 -35.13 8.39
CA ARG A 261 -2.07 -35.94 7.27
C ARG A 261 -3.00 -37.09 6.88
N VAL A 262 -3.51 -37.82 7.87
CA VAL A 262 -4.35 -39.01 7.62
C VAL A 262 -5.66 -38.63 6.93
N ALA A 263 -6.27 -37.51 7.30
CA ALA A 263 -7.46 -37.03 6.64
C ALA A 263 -7.16 -36.44 5.25
N MET A 264 -6.13 -35.60 5.15
CA MET A 264 -5.74 -34.96 3.87
C MET A 264 -5.31 -35.96 2.79
N MET A 265 -4.76 -37.12 3.17
CA MET A 265 -4.42 -38.19 2.23
C MET A 265 -5.63 -39.01 1.77
N TYR A 266 -6.71 -39.08 2.56
CA TYR A 266 -7.91 -39.85 2.21
C TYR A 266 -8.76 -39.17 1.13
N ASP A 267 -8.84 -37.83 1.18
CA ASP A 267 -9.69 -37.04 0.28
C ASP A 267 -9.17 -36.97 -1.19
N TYR A 268 -8.03 -37.63 -1.49
CA TYR A 268 -7.40 -37.66 -2.82
C TYR A 268 -7.75 -38.89 -3.68
N ASP A 269 -8.14 -40.01 -3.06
CA ASP A 269 -8.28 -41.34 -3.71
C ASP A 269 -9.75 -41.81 -3.86
N SER A 270 -10.74 -40.99 -3.49
CA SER A 270 -12.15 -41.41 -3.43
C SER A 270 -12.91 -41.19 -4.75
N ASP A 271 -13.05 -42.26 -5.54
CA ASP A 271 -13.86 -42.29 -6.76
C ASP A 271 -15.37 -42.13 -6.47
N ILE A 272 -16.00 -41.11 -7.07
CA ILE A 272 -17.37 -40.67 -6.74
C ILE A 272 -18.34 -41.13 -7.83
N THR A 273 -19.07 -42.23 -7.59
CA THR A 273 -20.20 -42.57 -8.48
C THR A 273 -21.35 -41.58 -8.26
N PRO A 274 -21.84 -40.86 -9.30
CA PRO A 274 -22.93 -39.90 -9.14
C PRO A 274 -24.21 -40.56 -8.61
N LYS A 275 -24.84 -39.94 -7.61
CA LYS A 275 -26.10 -40.40 -7.02
C LYS A 275 -27.12 -39.27 -7.02
N SER A 276 -28.19 -39.47 -7.79
CA SER A 276 -29.34 -38.58 -7.97
C SER A 276 -29.04 -37.29 -8.73
N ARG A 277 -29.67 -37.16 -9.91
CA ARG A 277 -29.89 -35.85 -10.54
C ARG A 277 -31.29 -35.36 -10.17
N ARG A 278 -31.40 -34.07 -9.91
CA ARG A 278 -32.69 -33.41 -9.68
C ARG A 278 -33.35 -33.09 -11.04
N PRO A 279 -34.62 -33.48 -11.28
CA PRO A 279 -35.32 -33.17 -12.54
C PRO A 279 -35.28 -31.68 -12.91
N GLU A 280 -35.29 -30.80 -11.91
CA GLU A 280 -35.21 -29.34 -12.04
C GLU A 280 -33.86 -28.88 -12.62
N ILE A 281 -32.78 -29.61 -12.31
CA ILE A 281 -31.44 -29.34 -12.83
C ILE A 281 -31.29 -29.91 -14.25
N ASP A 282 -31.73 -31.15 -14.49
CA ASP A 282 -31.68 -31.78 -15.82
C ASP A 282 -32.45 -30.97 -16.87
N ALA A 283 -33.58 -30.34 -16.49
CA ALA A 283 -34.37 -29.48 -17.38
C ALA A 283 -33.65 -28.19 -17.82
N LEU A 284 -32.75 -27.65 -16.97
CA LEU A 284 -32.04 -26.40 -17.23
C LEU A 284 -30.63 -26.60 -17.81
N MET A 285 -30.02 -27.78 -17.61
CA MET A 285 -28.63 -28.07 -17.98
C MET A 285 -28.28 -27.79 -19.46
N PRO A 286 -29.09 -28.17 -20.48
CA PRO A 286 -28.77 -27.84 -21.87
C PRO A 286 -28.76 -26.33 -22.15
N ARG A 287 -29.60 -25.57 -21.45
CA ARG A 287 -29.65 -24.10 -21.56
C ARG A 287 -28.46 -23.45 -20.86
N LEU A 288 -28.01 -24.00 -19.74
CA LEU A 288 -26.80 -23.56 -19.03
C LEU A 288 -25.57 -23.72 -19.94
N VAL A 289 -25.35 -24.91 -20.50
CA VAL A 289 -24.24 -25.20 -21.44
C VAL A 289 -24.25 -24.24 -22.63
N ARG A 290 -25.43 -24.03 -23.25
CA ARG A 290 -25.59 -23.11 -24.39
C ARG A 290 -25.32 -21.63 -24.02
N PHE A 291 -25.78 -21.18 -22.86
CA PHE A 291 -25.65 -19.78 -22.43
C PHE A 291 -24.20 -19.39 -22.12
N PHE A 292 -23.41 -20.33 -21.60
CA PHE A 292 -21.98 -20.18 -21.36
C PHE A 292 -21.10 -20.60 -22.56
N ASN A 293 -21.69 -21.14 -23.64
CA ASN A 293 -20.95 -21.69 -24.78
C ASN A 293 -19.89 -22.72 -24.37
N TYR A 294 -20.22 -23.57 -23.39
CA TYR A 294 -19.28 -24.48 -22.78
C TYR A 294 -19.01 -25.71 -23.66
N ASP A 295 -17.74 -25.99 -23.90
CA ASP A 295 -17.24 -27.19 -24.59
C ASP A 295 -16.15 -27.85 -23.72
N ASP A 296 -16.38 -29.08 -23.28
CA ASP A 296 -15.49 -29.85 -22.39
C ASP A 296 -14.21 -30.34 -23.12
N SER A 297 -14.08 -30.06 -24.43
CA SER A 297 -12.90 -30.39 -25.24
C SER A 297 -11.92 -29.22 -25.47
N VAL A 298 -12.23 -28.02 -24.96
CA VAL A 298 -11.41 -26.82 -25.13
C VAL A 298 -10.70 -26.46 -23.83
N GLU A 299 -9.37 -26.55 -23.78
CA GLU A 299 -8.57 -26.00 -22.67
C GLU A 299 -8.61 -24.46 -22.75
N SER A 300 -9.40 -23.82 -21.87
CA SER A 300 -9.64 -22.38 -21.93
C SER A 300 -8.50 -21.56 -21.32
N SER A 301 -7.83 -20.75 -22.14
CA SER A 301 -7.03 -19.61 -21.66
C SER A 301 -7.68 -18.25 -21.96
N GLU A 302 -8.76 -18.20 -22.75
CA GLU A 302 -9.39 -16.95 -23.24
C GLU A 302 -10.82 -16.68 -22.71
N ASP A 303 -11.55 -17.70 -22.22
CA ASP A 303 -12.90 -17.52 -21.66
C ASP A 303 -12.87 -17.44 -20.12
N PRO A 304 -13.14 -16.27 -19.51
CA PRO A 304 -13.08 -16.09 -18.06
C PRO A 304 -14.24 -16.76 -17.30
N TYR A 305 -15.24 -17.34 -17.97
CA TYR A 305 -16.31 -18.10 -17.33
C TYR A 305 -16.07 -19.61 -17.32
N HIS A 306 -15.13 -20.12 -18.12
CA HIS A 306 -15.04 -21.55 -18.43
C HIS A 306 -14.76 -22.42 -17.19
N THR A 307 -13.75 -22.09 -16.37
CA THR A 307 -13.42 -22.86 -15.16
C THR A 307 -14.59 -22.92 -14.17
N ALA A 308 -15.21 -21.76 -13.90
CA ALA A 308 -16.39 -21.68 -13.04
C ALA A 308 -17.58 -22.49 -13.61
N THR A 309 -17.79 -22.44 -14.92
CA THR A 309 -18.83 -23.22 -15.61
C THR A 309 -18.54 -24.72 -15.54
N SER A 310 -17.29 -25.14 -15.78
CA SER A 310 -16.84 -26.53 -15.69
C SER A 310 -17.11 -27.12 -14.30
N ILE A 311 -16.71 -26.38 -13.26
CA ILE A 311 -16.93 -26.81 -11.87
C ILE A 311 -18.43 -26.93 -11.58
N ILE A 312 -19.25 -25.93 -11.95
CA ILE A 312 -20.70 -26.00 -11.73
C ILE A 312 -21.32 -27.20 -12.45
N LEU A 313 -21.01 -27.41 -13.73
CA LEU A 313 -21.51 -28.54 -14.52
C LEU A 313 -21.13 -29.90 -13.90
N ARG A 314 -19.90 -30.03 -13.38
CA ARG A 314 -19.43 -31.24 -12.67
C ARG A 314 -20.11 -31.43 -11.31
N LEU A 315 -20.54 -30.36 -10.64
CA LEU A 315 -21.26 -30.39 -9.37
C LEU A 315 -22.78 -30.60 -9.51
N LEU A 316 -23.38 -30.33 -10.69
CA LEU A 316 -24.81 -30.54 -10.95
C LEU A 316 -25.33 -31.96 -10.58
N PRO A 317 -24.67 -33.07 -11.02
CA PRO A 317 -25.12 -34.43 -10.69
C PRO A 317 -24.68 -34.93 -9.31
N ILE A 318 -24.06 -34.07 -8.49
CA ILE A 318 -23.59 -34.40 -7.15
C ILE A 318 -24.58 -33.79 -6.14
N GLN A 319 -24.96 -34.59 -5.14
CA GLN A 319 -25.66 -34.07 -3.96
C GLN A 319 -24.63 -33.51 -2.98
N CYS A 320 -24.85 -32.29 -2.48
CA CYS A 320 -24.03 -31.75 -1.40
C CYS A 320 -24.35 -32.49 -0.10
N THR A 321 -23.33 -33.09 0.51
CA THR A 321 -23.39 -33.91 1.73
C THR A 321 -22.08 -33.76 2.49
N HIS A 322 -22.02 -34.26 3.72
CA HIS A 322 -20.79 -34.22 4.52
C HIS A 322 -19.58 -34.92 3.84
N SER A 323 -19.82 -35.96 3.04
CA SER A 323 -18.77 -36.66 2.27
C SER A 323 -18.42 -36.01 0.93
N THR A 324 -19.18 -35.01 0.48
CA THR A 324 -19.02 -34.38 -0.85
C THR A 324 -18.82 -32.87 -0.80
N VAL A 325 -18.95 -32.24 0.37
CA VAL A 325 -18.88 -30.78 0.56
C VAL A 325 -17.57 -30.16 0.05
N LEU A 326 -16.43 -30.86 0.13
CA LEU A 326 -15.14 -30.40 -0.40
C LEU A 326 -15.19 -30.13 -1.91
N TYR A 327 -15.90 -30.95 -2.69
CA TYR A 327 -16.04 -30.73 -4.13
C TYR A 327 -16.77 -29.43 -4.43
N PHE A 328 -17.77 -29.05 -3.62
CA PHE A 328 -18.45 -27.77 -3.78
C PHE A 328 -17.59 -26.59 -3.33
N LEU A 329 -16.78 -26.76 -2.28
CA LEU A 329 -15.80 -25.75 -1.86
C LEU A 329 -14.67 -25.56 -2.90
N SER A 330 -14.44 -26.52 -3.79
CA SER A 330 -13.49 -26.38 -4.91
C SER A 330 -13.83 -25.20 -5.84
N PHE A 331 -15.12 -24.82 -5.96
CA PHE A 331 -15.55 -23.66 -6.73
C PHE A 331 -14.88 -22.37 -6.25
N VAL A 332 -14.83 -22.14 -4.93
CA VAL A 332 -14.15 -20.98 -4.31
C VAL A 332 -12.61 -21.15 -4.30
N GLY A 333 -12.14 -22.40 -4.26
CA GLY A 333 -10.71 -22.73 -4.31
C GLY A 333 -10.03 -22.44 -5.66
N HIS A 334 -10.79 -22.58 -6.77
CA HIS A 334 -10.32 -22.53 -8.15
C HIS A 334 -11.02 -21.44 -8.99
N MET A 335 -11.50 -20.35 -8.38
CA MET A 335 -11.95 -19.19 -9.15
C MET A 335 -10.75 -18.48 -9.77
N ASP A 336 -10.76 -18.34 -11.09
CA ASP A 336 -9.81 -17.51 -11.82
C ASP A 336 -9.94 -16.04 -11.43
N THR A 337 -8.82 -15.30 -11.45
CA THR A 337 -8.81 -13.86 -11.17
C THR A 337 -9.76 -13.10 -12.08
N ALA A 338 -9.79 -13.42 -13.37
CA ALA A 338 -10.71 -12.79 -14.33
C ALA A 338 -12.19 -13.03 -13.99
N TYR A 339 -12.53 -14.21 -13.45
CA TYR A 339 -13.88 -14.50 -12.96
C TYR A 339 -14.22 -13.68 -11.69
N LYS A 340 -13.26 -13.56 -10.75
CA LYS A 340 -13.41 -12.70 -9.56
C LYS A 340 -13.61 -11.23 -9.95
N ASP A 341 -12.88 -10.74 -10.95
CA ASP A 341 -13.01 -9.36 -11.47
C ASP A 341 -14.37 -9.10 -12.12
N LEU A 342 -14.93 -10.08 -12.82
CA LEU A 342 -16.29 -10.03 -13.38
C LEU A 342 -17.36 -10.02 -12.27
N LEU A 343 -17.16 -10.77 -11.18
CA LEU A 343 -18.02 -10.65 -10.00
C LEU A 343 -17.97 -9.24 -9.41
N HIS A 344 -16.78 -8.64 -9.20
CA HIS A 344 -16.68 -7.25 -8.74
C HIS A 344 -17.39 -6.25 -9.67
N GLN A 345 -17.38 -6.48 -10.99
CA GLN A 345 -18.12 -5.68 -11.98
C GLN A 345 -19.64 -5.94 -11.99
N LYS A 346 -20.14 -6.85 -11.14
CA LYS A 346 -21.54 -7.32 -11.10
C LYS A 346 -22.01 -7.87 -12.45
N ASP A 347 -21.10 -8.53 -13.17
CA ASP A 347 -21.38 -9.12 -14.47
C ASP A 347 -22.51 -10.16 -14.40
N GLN A 348 -23.38 -10.12 -15.41
CA GLN A 348 -24.59 -10.93 -15.50
C GLN A 348 -24.30 -12.45 -15.50
N LYS A 349 -23.25 -12.88 -16.20
CA LYS A 349 -22.87 -14.30 -16.36
C LYS A 349 -22.15 -14.81 -15.11
N ALA A 350 -21.25 -14.02 -14.54
CA ALA A 350 -20.54 -14.37 -13.31
C ALA A 350 -21.49 -14.44 -12.11
N LEU A 351 -22.37 -13.45 -11.94
CA LEU A 351 -23.40 -13.47 -10.90
C LEU A 351 -24.32 -14.69 -11.00
N LEU A 352 -24.68 -15.10 -12.22
CA LEU A 352 -25.51 -16.29 -12.44
C LEU A 352 -24.81 -17.57 -11.98
N LEU A 353 -23.53 -17.77 -12.33
CA LEU A 353 -22.75 -18.93 -11.87
C LEU A 353 -22.59 -18.95 -10.34
N LEU A 354 -22.37 -17.80 -9.70
CA LEU A 354 -22.32 -17.69 -8.25
C LEU A 354 -23.68 -18.01 -7.58
N ALA A 355 -24.80 -17.57 -8.17
CA ALA A 355 -26.13 -17.93 -7.69
C ALA A 355 -26.41 -19.44 -7.82
N TRP A 356 -25.94 -20.08 -8.90
CA TRP A 356 -26.01 -21.54 -9.07
C TRP A 356 -25.17 -22.30 -8.05
N TRP A 357 -23.96 -21.81 -7.73
CA TRP A 357 -23.16 -22.37 -6.65
C TRP A 357 -23.89 -22.31 -5.31
N TYR A 358 -24.39 -21.12 -4.94
CA TYR A 358 -25.13 -20.96 -3.69
C TYR A 358 -26.38 -21.85 -3.62
N ALA A 359 -27.13 -21.95 -4.72
CA ALA A 359 -28.29 -22.83 -4.82
C ALA A 359 -27.93 -24.30 -4.57
N LYS A 360 -26.78 -24.76 -5.07
CA LYS A 360 -26.23 -26.09 -4.78
C LYS A 360 -25.69 -26.25 -3.36
N MET A 361 -25.19 -25.19 -2.73
CA MET A 361 -24.77 -25.23 -1.32
C MET A 361 -25.95 -25.29 -0.35
N LEU A 362 -27.09 -24.70 -0.71
CA LEU A 362 -28.33 -24.77 0.09
C LEU A 362 -28.91 -26.20 0.17
N ASP A 363 -28.45 -27.15 -0.66
CA ASP A 363 -28.82 -28.58 -0.56
C ASP A 363 -28.31 -29.26 0.73
N TYR A 364 -27.33 -28.68 1.43
CA TYR A 364 -26.72 -29.27 2.63
C TYR A 364 -26.87 -28.32 3.84
N PRO A 365 -27.39 -28.78 5.00
CA PRO A 365 -27.62 -27.95 6.19
C PRO A 365 -26.34 -27.64 6.97
N SER A 366 -25.42 -26.90 6.33
CA SER A 366 -24.20 -26.37 6.94
C SER A 366 -24.39 -24.90 7.30
N TRP A 367 -24.64 -24.60 8.58
CA TRP A 367 -25.00 -23.26 9.06
C TRP A 367 -24.01 -22.17 8.64
N TRP A 368 -22.70 -22.48 8.69
CA TRP A 368 -21.62 -21.54 8.41
C TRP A 368 -21.51 -21.16 6.93
N ILE A 369 -22.22 -21.88 6.04
CA ILE A 369 -22.36 -21.54 4.63
C ILE A 369 -23.77 -21.03 4.32
N GLN A 370 -24.79 -21.65 4.91
CA GLN A 370 -26.20 -21.35 4.64
C GLN A 370 -26.57 -19.89 4.93
N ARG A 371 -26.00 -19.25 5.96
CA ARG A 371 -26.30 -17.83 6.28
C ARG A 371 -25.95 -16.92 5.08
N ARG A 372 -24.76 -17.08 4.49
CA ARG A 372 -24.34 -16.34 3.29
C ARG A 372 -25.12 -16.78 2.05
N ALA A 373 -25.23 -18.09 1.84
CA ALA A 373 -25.90 -18.64 0.67
C ALA A 373 -27.37 -18.23 0.57
N ALA A 374 -28.08 -18.12 1.70
CA ALA A 374 -29.47 -17.69 1.71
C ALA A 374 -29.63 -16.18 1.42
N LEU A 375 -28.76 -15.33 1.97
CA LEU A 375 -28.82 -13.87 1.78
C LEU A 375 -28.30 -13.45 0.40
N GLU A 376 -27.08 -13.83 0.04
CA GLU A 376 -26.43 -13.39 -1.20
C GLU A 376 -27.08 -14.02 -2.44
N CYS A 377 -27.46 -15.30 -2.43
CA CYS A 377 -28.20 -15.88 -3.56
C CYS A 377 -29.52 -15.16 -3.80
N LYS A 378 -30.21 -14.78 -2.72
CA LYS A 378 -31.45 -14.01 -2.77
C LYS A 378 -31.21 -12.59 -3.29
N ALA A 379 -30.16 -11.92 -2.83
CA ALA A 379 -29.75 -10.60 -3.32
C ALA A 379 -29.38 -10.63 -4.82
N ILE A 380 -28.62 -11.63 -5.27
CA ILE A 380 -28.27 -11.84 -6.68
C ILE A 380 -29.52 -12.10 -7.53
N CYS A 381 -30.44 -12.95 -7.06
CA CYS A 381 -31.71 -13.21 -7.75
C CYS A 381 -32.57 -11.95 -7.93
N ILE A 382 -32.59 -11.05 -6.94
CA ILE A 382 -33.25 -9.74 -7.03
C ILE A 382 -32.49 -8.83 -8.01
N TYR A 383 -31.17 -8.71 -7.87
CA TYR A 383 -30.34 -7.83 -8.68
C TYR A 383 -30.47 -8.15 -10.18
N LEU A 384 -30.29 -9.43 -10.54
CA LEU A 384 -30.44 -9.93 -11.90
C LEU A 384 -31.90 -9.90 -12.35
N GLY A 385 -32.83 -10.23 -11.44
CA GLY A 385 -34.28 -10.18 -11.70
C GLY A 385 -34.79 -8.77 -12.00
N GLN A 386 -34.22 -7.71 -11.41
CA GLN A 386 -34.58 -6.32 -11.71
C GLN A 386 -33.99 -5.84 -13.04
N ARG A 387 -32.75 -6.24 -13.36
CA ARG A 387 -31.99 -5.69 -14.49
C ARG A 387 -32.17 -6.47 -15.80
N TYR A 388 -32.36 -7.78 -15.73
CA TYR A 388 -32.27 -8.67 -16.87
C TYR A 388 -33.50 -9.57 -17.07
N MET A 389 -34.63 -9.31 -16.39
CA MET A 389 -35.87 -10.12 -16.50
C MET A 389 -36.36 -10.29 -17.94
N HIS A 390 -36.13 -9.27 -18.77
CA HIS A 390 -36.54 -9.23 -20.17
C HIS A 390 -35.74 -10.21 -21.07
N GLN A 391 -34.62 -10.76 -20.57
CA GLN A 391 -33.84 -11.78 -21.25
C GLN A 391 -34.31 -13.17 -20.82
N SER A 392 -34.99 -13.88 -21.72
CA SER A 392 -35.66 -15.16 -21.43
C SER A 392 -34.73 -16.24 -20.87
N ASP A 393 -33.49 -16.33 -21.36
CA ASP A 393 -32.53 -17.33 -20.88
C ASP A 393 -32.08 -17.06 -19.44
N VAL A 394 -31.85 -15.80 -19.03
CA VAL A 394 -31.48 -15.45 -17.64
C VAL A 394 -32.68 -15.56 -16.70
N GLY A 395 -33.88 -15.18 -17.15
CA GLY A 395 -35.11 -15.38 -16.38
C GLY A 395 -35.30 -16.83 -15.93
N GLN A 396 -35.12 -17.78 -16.85
CA GLN A 396 -35.28 -19.22 -16.62
C GLN A 396 -34.09 -19.86 -15.91
N LEU A 397 -32.85 -19.47 -16.22
CA LEU A 397 -31.67 -19.96 -15.48
C LEU A 397 -31.64 -19.48 -14.03
N LEU A 398 -32.42 -18.46 -13.66
CA LEU A 398 -32.62 -18.06 -12.27
C LEU A 398 -33.70 -18.87 -11.52
N ASP A 399 -34.52 -19.69 -12.18
CA ASP A 399 -35.61 -20.40 -11.49
C ASP A 399 -35.09 -21.43 -10.47
N PHE A 400 -33.99 -22.14 -10.76
CA PHE A 400 -33.36 -23.04 -9.77
C PHE A 400 -32.77 -22.28 -8.56
N PRO A 401 -31.94 -21.24 -8.72
CA PRO A 401 -31.51 -20.40 -7.58
C PRO A 401 -32.65 -19.78 -6.78
N LYS A 402 -33.68 -19.25 -7.46
CA LYS A 402 -34.89 -18.70 -6.83
C LYS A 402 -35.61 -19.72 -5.96
N MET A 403 -35.82 -20.93 -6.48
CA MET A 403 -36.44 -22.03 -5.73
C MET A 403 -35.64 -22.35 -4.47
N MET A 404 -34.31 -22.49 -4.60
CA MET A 404 -33.44 -22.88 -3.48
C MET A 404 -33.34 -21.81 -2.38
N CYS A 405 -33.38 -20.51 -2.72
CA CYS A 405 -33.39 -19.42 -1.73
C CYS A 405 -34.80 -18.89 -1.35
N GLY A 406 -35.86 -19.63 -1.70
CA GLY A 406 -37.21 -19.39 -1.18
C GLY A 406 -38.01 -18.28 -1.86
N PHE A 407 -37.88 -18.09 -3.18
CA PHE A 407 -38.83 -17.33 -4.00
C PHE A 407 -39.97 -18.20 -4.53
N ALA A 408 -41.09 -17.56 -4.85
CA ALA A 408 -42.07 -18.13 -5.77
C ALA A 408 -41.48 -18.20 -7.20
N VAL A 409 -41.45 -19.40 -7.76
CA VAL A 409 -41.05 -19.66 -9.17
C VAL A 409 -42.26 -19.70 -10.10
N SER A 410 -42.02 -19.63 -11.41
CA SER A 410 -43.11 -19.59 -12.39
C SER A 410 -43.92 -20.89 -12.42
N SER A 411 -45.23 -20.78 -12.67
CA SER A 411 -46.13 -21.94 -12.83
C SER A 411 -45.79 -22.78 -14.06
N GLU A 412 -45.14 -22.19 -15.06
CA GLU A 412 -44.63 -22.88 -16.25
C GLU A 412 -43.41 -23.76 -15.92
N PHE A 413 -42.46 -23.26 -15.12
CA PHE A 413 -41.32 -24.04 -14.64
C PHE A 413 -41.76 -25.27 -13.83
N LEU A 414 -42.70 -25.09 -12.89
CA LEU A 414 -43.27 -26.19 -12.10
C LEU A 414 -43.94 -27.25 -12.99
N ARG A 415 -44.73 -26.83 -13.99
CA ARG A 415 -45.39 -27.78 -14.91
C ARG A 415 -44.38 -28.55 -15.78
N ASN A 416 -43.28 -27.92 -16.19
CA ASN A 416 -42.24 -28.58 -16.98
C ASN A 416 -41.47 -29.64 -16.18
N ILE A 417 -41.31 -29.44 -14.86
CA ILE A 417 -40.77 -30.44 -13.93
C ILE A 417 -41.73 -31.62 -13.78
N GLU A 418 -43.02 -31.35 -13.53
CA GLU A 418 -44.06 -32.37 -13.36
C GLU A 418 -44.29 -33.22 -14.62
N GLU A 419 -44.17 -32.62 -15.82
CA GLU A 419 -44.35 -33.32 -17.10
C GLU A 419 -43.09 -34.05 -17.62
N GLY A 420 -41.89 -33.74 -17.10
CA GLY A 420 -40.63 -34.38 -17.50
C GLY A 420 -40.21 -34.14 -18.96
N ARG A 421 -40.56 -32.99 -19.55
CA ARG A 421 -40.41 -32.72 -20.99
C ARG A 421 -39.32 -31.71 -21.31
N GLY A 422 -38.17 -32.20 -21.76
CA GLY A 422 -37.24 -31.41 -22.58
C GLY A 422 -37.71 -31.34 -24.03
N ARG A 423 -37.93 -30.14 -24.58
CA ARG A 423 -38.11 -29.93 -26.03
C ARG A 423 -37.52 -28.62 -26.53
N GLU A 424 -36.75 -28.72 -27.61
CA GLU A 424 -36.39 -27.62 -28.48
C GLU A 424 -37.57 -27.21 -29.36
N VAL A 425 -37.86 -25.91 -29.41
CA VAL A 425 -38.53 -25.16 -30.50
C VAL A 425 -37.97 -23.73 -30.36
N GLY A 426 -37.56 -22.98 -31.38
CA GLY A 426 -37.83 -23.02 -32.82
C GLY A 426 -38.52 -21.70 -33.20
N LEU A 427 -37.95 -20.91 -34.12
CA LEU A 427 -38.49 -19.57 -34.45
C LEU A 427 -39.96 -19.65 -34.93
N GLY A 428 -40.81 -18.76 -34.43
CA GLY A 428 -42.20 -18.62 -34.85
C GLY A 428 -42.80 -17.29 -34.38
N ASP A 429 -43.28 -16.51 -35.34
CA ASP A 429 -43.90 -15.19 -35.16
C ASP A 429 -45.35 -15.30 -34.67
N THR A 430 -45.73 -14.55 -33.63
CA THR A 430 -47.14 -14.21 -33.34
C THR A 430 -47.27 -12.84 -32.67
N THR A 431 -48.00 -11.96 -33.34
CA THR A 431 -48.51 -10.68 -32.83
C THR A 431 -49.54 -10.85 -31.70
N GLU A 432 -49.47 -10.07 -30.63
CA GLU A 432 -50.67 -9.56 -29.94
C GLU A 432 -50.36 -8.31 -29.08
N THR A 433 -51.36 -7.42 -28.93
CA THR A 433 -51.20 -6.05 -28.41
C THR A 433 -51.40 -5.91 -26.90
N PRO A 434 -50.64 -5.04 -26.20
CA PRO A 434 -50.84 -4.77 -24.77
C PRO A 434 -51.98 -3.76 -24.51
N PRO A 435 -52.72 -3.89 -23.38
CA PRO A 435 -53.72 -2.90 -22.97
C PRO A 435 -53.09 -1.69 -22.24
N LYS A 436 -53.61 -0.52 -22.60
CA LYS A 436 -53.29 0.84 -22.14
C LYS A 436 -52.98 1.01 -20.64
N MET A 437 -51.94 1.79 -20.34
CA MET A 437 -51.97 2.78 -19.25
C MET A 437 -51.96 4.20 -19.83
N ALA A 438 -52.57 5.14 -19.09
CA ALA A 438 -52.74 6.54 -19.49
C ALA A 438 -51.53 7.42 -19.08
N PRO A 439 -51.36 8.63 -19.65
CA PRO A 439 -50.04 9.25 -19.79
C PRO A 439 -49.63 10.17 -18.63
N MET A 440 -48.31 10.34 -18.46
CA MET A 440 -47.73 11.58 -17.93
C MET A 440 -47.08 12.35 -19.08
N ALA A 441 -47.24 13.67 -19.07
CA ALA A 441 -46.95 14.53 -20.21
C ALA A 441 -45.43 14.69 -20.47
N ILE A 442 -45.07 14.70 -21.75
CA ILE A 442 -43.81 15.24 -22.26
C ILE A 442 -44.19 16.52 -23.02
N ASP A 443 -43.51 17.62 -22.71
CA ASP A 443 -43.68 18.88 -23.45
C ASP A 443 -42.71 18.87 -24.64
N GLU A 444 -43.24 18.60 -25.84
CA GLU A 444 -42.49 18.71 -27.09
C GLU A 444 -42.68 20.10 -27.69
N HIS A 445 -41.57 20.76 -28.06
CA HIS A 445 -41.62 21.66 -29.22
C HIS A 445 -40.33 21.66 -30.07
N ALA A 446 -40.58 21.48 -31.37
CA ALA A 446 -39.74 21.82 -32.54
C ALA A 446 -38.65 20.83 -32.99
N GLN A 447 -39.05 19.95 -33.92
CA GLN A 447 -38.17 19.40 -34.97
C GLN A 447 -37.80 20.49 -36.00
N THR A 448 -36.60 20.45 -36.61
CA THR A 448 -36.40 20.01 -38.02
C THR A 448 -34.98 20.31 -38.58
N ASN A 449 -34.37 19.27 -39.16
CA ASN A 449 -33.46 19.21 -40.32
C ASN A 449 -32.30 20.22 -40.55
N GLY A 450 -31.07 19.68 -40.66
CA GLY A 450 -29.96 20.30 -41.39
C GLY A 450 -28.63 19.54 -41.31
N HIS A 451 -28.19 18.88 -42.39
CA HIS A 451 -26.83 18.33 -42.50
C HIS A 451 -25.81 19.43 -42.80
N ALA A 452 -24.73 19.57 -42.00
CA ALA A 452 -23.38 19.94 -42.47
C ALA A 452 -22.33 19.84 -41.35
N ASN A 453 -21.14 19.34 -41.72
CA ASN A 453 -19.82 19.49 -41.07
C ASN A 453 -19.71 19.42 -39.54
N GLY A 454 -19.13 18.32 -39.05
CA GLY A 454 -18.61 18.22 -37.69
C GLY A 454 -17.41 19.14 -37.48
N ASN A 455 -17.61 20.20 -36.71
CA ASN A 455 -16.54 20.92 -36.01
C ASN A 455 -17.10 21.40 -34.65
N GLY A 456 -17.23 20.45 -33.72
CA GLY A 456 -17.89 20.65 -32.42
C GLY A 456 -16.88 20.96 -31.32
N THR A 457 -16.62 22.25 -31.09
CA THR A 457 -15.93 22.73 -29.88
C THR A 457 -16.65 22.23 -28.62
N LEU A 458 -15.96 21.46 -27.78
CA LEU A 458 -16.41 21.20 -26.41
C LEU A 458 -16.52 22.53 -25.66
N ASN A 459 -17.62 22.71 -24.92
CA ASN A 459 -17.91 23.96 -24.22
C ASN A 459 -16.85 24.25 -23.16
N ALA A 460 -15.99 25.23 -23.42
CA ALA A 460 -15.11 25.84 -22.43
C ALA A 460 -15.94 26.62 -21.39
N LYS A 461 -16.46 25.89 -20.39
CA LYS A 461 -17.04 26.42 -19.15
C LYS A 461 -16.45 25.73 -17.92
N ALA A 462 -15.16 25.41 -17.95
CA ALA A 462 -14.39 25.50 -16.72
C ALA A 462 -14.49 26.94 -16.23
N ALA A 463 -15.12 27.16 -15.09
CA ALA A 463 -15.12 28.47 -14.46
C ALA A 463 -13.66 28.87 -14.24
N THR A 464 -13.29 30.11 -14.56
CA THR A 464 -12.00 30.67 -14.18
C THR A 464 -11.84 30.47 -12.68
N PHE A 465 -10.88 29.65 -12.26
CA PHE A 465 -10.62 29.40 -10.86
C PHE A 465 -10.07 30.68 -10.23
N THR A 466 -10.98 31.52 -9.75
CA THR A 466 -10.67 32.59 -8.79
C THR A 466 -10.60 31.94 -7.41
N PRO A 467 -9.41 31.67 -6.84
CA PRO A 467 -9.29 31.10 -5.51
C PRO A 467 -9.98 32.03 -4.50
N SER A 468 -11.03 31.50 -3.84
CA SER A 468 -11.84 32.19 -2.84
C SER A 468 -10.96 33.02 -1.91
N THR A 469 -11.31 34.29 -1.74
CA THR A 469 -10.58 35.22 -0.86
C THR A 469 -11.05 35.15 0.59
N SER A 470 -12.05 34.32 0.89
CA SER A 470 -12.51 34.04 2.25
C SER A 470 -12.41 32.55 2.53
N ALA A 471 -11.72 32.20 3.62
CA ALA A 471 -11.90 30.91 4.27
C ALA A 471 -13.38 30.78 4.67
N SER A 472 -14.10 29.82 4.08
CA SER A 472 -15.43 29.47 4.57
C SER A 472 -15.25 28.71 5.88
N PRO A 473 -15.88 29.12 7.00
CA PRO A 473 -15.78 28.41 8.28
C PRO A 473 -16.32 26.97 8.26
N SER A 474 -16.86 26.52 7.13
CA SER A 474 -17.48 25.20 6.91
C SER A 474 -16.78 24.38 5.82
N SER A 475 -15.50 24.65 5.51
CA SER A 475 -14.75 23.79 4.58
C SER A 475 -14.50 22.42 5.22
N PRO A 476 -14.89 21.29 4.59
CA PRO A 476 -14.54 19.96 5.09
C PRO A 476 -13.05 19.61 4.90
N TYR A 477 -12.26 20.48 4.27
CA TYR A 477 -10.86 20.21 3.87
C TYR A 477 -9.84 21.26 4.34
N HIS A 478 -10.26 22.33 5.01
CA HIS A 478 -9.37 23.44 5.39
C HIS A 478 -9.53 23.82 6.85
N ALA A 479 -8.40 23.95 7.56
CA ALA A 479 -8.37 24.45 8.93
C ALA A 479 -8.82 25.92 9.01
N ALA A 480 -9.34 26.33 10.16
CA ALA A 480 -9.90 27.67 10.36
C ALA A 480 -8.84 28.77 10.60
N SER A 481 -7.63 28.40 11.00
CA SER A 481 -6.50 29.31 11.30
C SER A 481 -5.16 28.56 11.25
N SER A 482 -4.04 29.29 11.20
CA SER A 482 -2.69 28.71 11.31
C SER A 482 -2.51 27.94 12.62
N ALA A 483 -2.97 28.51 13.74
CA ALA A 483 -2.88 27.86 15.05
C ALA A 483 -3.66 26.54 15.06
N SER A 484 -4.92 26.56 14.62
CA SER A 484 -5.76 25.36 14.55
C SER A 484 -5.15 24.28 13.65
N ALA A 485 -4.49 24.65 12.55
CA ALA A 485 -3.82 23.70 11.68
C ALA A 485 -2.63 23.03 12.38
N MET A 486 -1.72 23.83 12.99
CA MET A 486 -0.54 23.31 13.68
C MET A 486 -0.90 22.47 14.92
N ASP A 487 -1.89 22.89 15.71
CA ASP A 487 -2.38 22.13 16.87
C ASP A 487 -2.99 20.78 16.45
N THR A 488 -3.72 20.76 15.34
CA THR A 488 -4.33 19.54 14.78
C THR A 488 -3.25 18.62 14.20
N GLU A 489 -2.29 19.15 13.45
CA GLU A 489 -1.16 18.38 12.93
C GLU A 489 -0.33 17.77 14.07
N ALA A 490 -0.01 18.54 15.10
CA ALA A 490 0.68 18.04 16.30
C ALA A 490 -0.12 16.96 17.05
N SER A 491 -1.46 16.96 16.96
CA SER A 491 -2.32 15.97 17.62
C SER A 491 -2.49 14.66 16.82
N PHE A 492 -2.42 14.71 15.48
CA PHE A 492 -2.83 13.61 14.61
C PHE A 492 -1.78 13.15 13.58
N ALA A 493 -0.69 13.89 13.38
CA ALA A 493 0.41 13.52 12.48
C ALA A 493 1.65 13.05 13.24
N ALA A 494 2.49 12.25 12.58
CA ALA A 494 3.77 11.84 13.13
C ALA A 494 4.77 13.02 13.14
N HIS A 495 5.48 13.23 14.24
CA HIS A 495 6.39 14.36 14.45
C HIS A 495 7.75 14.19 13.76
N ASN A 496 7.79 13.56 12.59
CA ASN A 496 9.02 13.30 11.83
C ASN A 496 9.49 14.48 10.96
N TYR A 497 8.95 15.68 11.20
CA TYR A 497 9.36 16.96 10.63
C TYR A 497 9.33 18.03 11.72
N HIS A 498 10.21 19.02 11.57
CA HIS A 498 10.18 20.26 12.34
C HIS A 498 10.01 21.43 11.34
N PRO A 499 8.76 21.77 10.95
CA PRO A 499 8.49 22.82 9.98
C PRO A 499 8.87 24.21 10.49
N LEU A 500 9.09 25.14 9.58
CA LEU A 500 8.99 26.55 9.91
C LEU A 500 7.51 26.83 10.29
N PRO A 501 7.18 27.56 11.38
CA PRO A 501 5.81 27.73 11.87
C PRO A 501 4.98 28.67 10.97
N ILE A 502 4.61 28.17 9.80
CA ILE A 502 3.83 28.82 8.75
C ILE A 502 2.91 27.78 8.09
N VAL A 503 1.66 28.14 7.83
CA VAL A 503 0.66 27.27 7.19
C VAL A 503 0.32 27.83 5.82
N PHE A 504 0.38 27.02 4.77
CA PHE A 504 0.04 27.46 3.41
C PHE A 504 -1.45 27.21 3.15
N ALA A 505 -2.27 28.26 3.15
CA ALA A 505 -3.69 28.18 2.79
C ALA A 505 -3.94 28.43 1.29
N LYS A 506 -3.08 29.24 0.66
CA LYS A 506 -3.20 29.62 -0.75
C LYS A 506 -1.81 29.89 -1.32
N ALA A 507 -1.60 29.55 -2.59
CA ALA A 507 -0.35 29.85 -3.29
C ALA A 507 -0.60 30.13 -4.78
N SER A 508 0.26 30.95 -5.39
CA SER A 508 0.25 31.27 -6.81
C SER A 508 1.62 31.79 -7.28
N GLY A 509 2.23 31.14 -8.26
CA GLY A 509 3.57 31.51 -8.75
C GLY A 509 4.63 31.35 -7.66
N CYS A 510 5.19 32.46 -7.18
CA CYS A 510 6.15 32.50 -6.06
C CYS A 510 5.56 33.03 -4.75
N SER A 511 4.26 33.36 -4.75
CA SER A 511 3.57 33.95 -3.61
C SER A 511 2.76 32.90 -2.86
N VAL A 512 2.83 32.94 -1.53
CA VAL A 512 2.03 32.10 -0.63
C VAL A 512 1.33 32.96 0.41
N TRP A 513 0.20 32.48 0.92
CA TRP A 513 -0.60 33.13 1.95
C TRP A 513 -1.06 32.11 2.99
N ASP A 514 -1.04 32.51 4.26
CA ASP A 514 -1.59 31.75 5.37
C ASP A 514 -3.11 31.94 5.53
N PRO A 515 -3.80 31.16 6.39
CA PRO A 515 -5.23 31.33 6.66
C PRO A 515 -5.62 32.75 7.09
N GLU A 516 -4.71 33.46 7.77
CA GLU A 516 -4.86 34.85 8.21
C GLU A 516 -4.67 35.87 7.07
N GLY A 517 -4.14 35.43 5.93
CA GLY A 517 -3.97 36.24 4.72
C GLY A 517 -2.64 37.01 4.65
N LYS A 518 -1.69 36.78 5.57
CA LYS A 518 -0.34 37.35 5.48
C LYS A 518 0.38 36.73 4.28
N HIS A 519 1.06 37.57 3.51
CA HIS A 519 1.72 37.21 2.26
C HIS A 519 3.21 36.93 2.47
N TYR A 520 3.74 35.93 1.77
CA TYR A 520 5.16 35.62 1.76
C TYR A 520 5.64 35.25 0.34
N LEU A 521 6.93 35.45 0.08
CA LEU A 521 7.65 34.90 -1.06
C LEU A 521 8.27 33.55 -0.70
N ASP A 522 7.97 32.52 -1.48
CA ASP A 522 8.54 31.18 -1.31
C ASP A 522 9.89 31.05 -2.03
N PHE A 523 10.97 30.98 -1.23
CA PHE A 523 12.33 30.71 -1.66
C PHE A 523 12.78 29.29 -1.29
N LEU A 524 11.87 28.37 -0.96
CA LEU A 524 12.15 26.94 -0.77
C LEU A 524 11.59 26.07 -1.91
N SER A 525 10.42 26.44 -2.46
CA SER A 525 9.69 25.75 -3.55
C SER A 525 9.54 24.24 -3.34
N ALA A 526 9.29 23.83 -2.10
CA ALA A 526 9.30 22.43 -1.66
C ALA A 526 10.56 21.68 -2.15
N TYR A 527 11.73 22.22 -1.81
CA TYR A 527 13.05 21.66 -2.13
C TYR A 527 13.32 21.51 -3.64
N SER A 528 12.87 22.47 -4.45
CA SER A 528 12.88 22.46 -5.93
C SER A 528 11.84 21.55 -6.61
N ALA A 529 10.70 21.25 -5.95
CA ALA A 529 9.57 20.60 -6.60
C ALA A 529 8.71 21.57 -7.44
N VAL A 530 8.54 22.81 -6.98
CA VAL A 530 7.60 23.77 -7.58
C VAL A 530 8.31 24.70 -8.57
N ASN A 531 9.08 24.15 -9.52
CA ASN A 531 9.88 24.96 -10.47
C ASN A 531 9.00 25.85 -11.36
N GLN A 532 7.83 25.37 -11.77
CA GLN A 532 6.85 26.04 -12.63
C GLN A 532 5.98 27.06 -11.86
N GLY A 533 6.15 27.17 -10.54
CA GLY A 533 5.34 28.03 -9.68
C GLY A 533 4.05 27.37 -9.17
N HIS A 534 3.62 27.80 -7.99
CA HIS A 534 2.45 27.27 -7.31
C HIS A 534 1.19 27.44 -8.14
N CYS A 535 0.37 26.39 -8.20
CA CYS A 535 -0.94 26.37 -8.85
C CYS A 535 -0.92 26.92 -10.30
N HIS A 536 0.12 26.60 -11.08
CA HIS A 536 0.25 27.10 -12.45
C HIS A 536 -1.00 26.75 -13.29
N PRO A 537 -1.68 27.73 -13.93
CA PRO A 537 -2.99 27.50 -14.54
C PRO A 537 -3.02 26.38 -15.59
N LYS A 538 -1.95 26.22 -16.38
CA LYS A 538 -1.86 25.16 -17.40
C LYS A 538 -1.73 23.78 -16.76
N LEU A 539 -1.05 23.65 -15.62
CA LEU A 539 -0.98 22.39 -14.87
C LEU A 539 -2.34 22.03 -14.29
N ILE A 540 -3.01 22.97 -13.62
CA ILE A 540 -4.35 22.79 -13.05
C ILE A 540 -5.34 22.32 -14.12
N GLN A 541 -5.29 22.92 -15.31
CA GLN A 541 -6.07 22.48 -16.47
C GLN A 541 -5.75 21.02 -16.85
N ALA A 542 -4.48 20.68 -17.06
CA ALA A 542 -4.09 19.31 -17.45
C ALA A 542 -4.48 18.24 -16.41
N LEU A 543 -4.35 18.54 -15.11
CA LEU A 543 -4.78 17.64 -14.04
C LEU A 543 -6.31 17.45 -14.04
N THR A 544 -7.07 18.54 -14.14
CA THR A 544 -8.54 18.46 -14.07
C THR A 544 -9.15 17.80 -15.31
N GLU A 545 -8.63 18.10 -16.51
CA GLU A 545 -9.03 17.46 -17.76
C GLU A 545 -8.73 15.95 -17.75
N GLN A 546 -7.52 15.55 -17.34
CA GLN A 546 -7.15 14.13 -17.30
C GLN A 546 -7.87 13.37 -16.17
N ALA A 547 -8.05 13.98 -14.99
CA ALA A 547 -8.78 13.36 -13.88
C ALA A 547 -10.26 13.11 -14.23
N GLY A 548 -10.87 13.98 -15.04
CA GLY A 548 -12.22 13.78 -15.60
C GLY A 548 -12.30 12.70 -16.70
N ARG A 549 -11.17 12.16 -17.16
CA ARG A 549 -11.09 11.13 -18.22
C ARG A 549 -10.68 9.76 -17.67
N LEU A 550 -9.49 9.66 -17.07
CA LEU A 550 -8.92 8.43 -16.53
C LEU A 550 -7.74 8.77 -15.62
N THR A 551 -7.75 8.27 -14.38
CA THR A 551 -6.69 8.54 -13.40
C THR A 551 -5.63 7.43 -13.34
N LEU A 552 -6.07 6.17 -13.28
CA LEU A 552 -5.22 5.01 -13.02
C LEU A 552 -5.68 3.80 -13.85
N SER A 553 -4.73 3.08 -14.45
CA SER A 553 -4.95 1.84 -15.22
C SER A 553 -4.14 0.65 -14.71
N SER A 554 -3.26 0.85 -13.71
CA SER A 554 -2.03 0.04 -13.50
C SER A 554 -1.12 -0.03 -14.75
N ARG A 555 -0.03 -0.78 -14.65
CA ARG A 555 0.85 -1.17 -15.78
C ARG A 555 0.52 -2.53 -16.39
N ALA A 556 -0.47 -3.26 -15.86
CA ALA A 556 -0.98 -4.50 -16.48
C ALA A 556 -1.80 -4.22 -17.75
N PHE A 557 -2.39 -3.02 -17.85
CA PHE A 557 -3.06 -2.53 -19.04
C PHE A 557 -2.29 -1.35 -19.66
N TYR A 558 -2.34 -1.23 -20.99
CA TYR A 558 -1.90 -0.02 -21.67
C TYR A 558 -2.86 1.14 -21.38
N ASN A 559 -2.32 2.35 -21.39
CA ASN A 559 -3.10 3.58 -21.45
C ASN A 559 -2.56 4.51 -22.55
N ASP A 560 -3.36 5.48 -22.97
CA ASP A 560 -3.09 6.35 -24.11
C ASP A 560 -2.17 7.56 -23.79
N VAL A 561 -1.87 7.80 -22.51
CA VAL A 561 -1.10 8.97 -22.05
C VAL A 561 0.35 8.64 -21.74
N PHE A 562 0.64 7.54 -21.04
CA PHE A 562 2.00 7.17 -20.66
C PHE A 562 2.97 7.03 -21.85
N PRO A 563 2.59 6.41 -22.99
CA PRO A 563 3.45 6.37 -24.18
C PRO A 563 3.84 7.77 -24.68
N LYS A 564 2.98 8.78 -24.49
CA LYS A 564 3.26 10.17 -24.85
C LYS A 564 4.15 10.89 -23.85
N PHE A 565 4.02 10.60 -22.56
CA PHE A 565 4.99 11.05 -21.57
C PHE A 565 6.37 10.45 -21.85
N ALA A 566 6.43 9.14 -22.11
CA ALA A 566 7.67 8.45 -22.45
C ALA A 566 8.34 9.03 -23.71
N GLU A 567 7.56 9.29 -24.77
CA GLU A 567 8.02 9.97 -25.99
C GLU A 567 8.54 11.39 -25.72
N LYS A 568 7.86 12.17 -24.87
CA LYS A 568 8.24 13.56 -24.54
C LYS A 568 9.56 13.61 -23.74
N ILE A 569 9.66 12.87 -22.63
CA ILE A 569 10.84 12.95 -21.74
C ILE A 569 12.11 12.39 -22.42
N THR A 570 12.01 11.29 -23.16
CA THR A 570 13.16 10.72 -23.89
C THR A 570 13.67 11.67 -24.98
N LYS A 571 12.79 12.27 -25.79
CA LYS A 571 13.16 13.28 -26.79
C LYS A 571 13.77 14.54 -26.19
N MET A 572 13.24 15.01 -25.06
CA MET A 572 13.69 16.24 -24.40
C MET A 572 15.07 16.07 -23.74
N THR A 573 15.36 14.89 -23.17
CA THR A 573 16.58 14.61 -22.41
C THR A 573 17.65 13.84 -23.19
N GLY A 574 17.32 13.27 -24.35
CA GLY A 574 18.24 12.49 -25.18
C GLY A 574 18.55 11.09 -24.66
N PHE A 575 17.77 10.54 -23.72
CA PHE A 575 17.85 9.15 -23.26
C PHE A 575 16.91 8.24 -24.07
N ASP A 576 17.24 6.95 -24.18
CA ASP A 576 16.51 6.03 -25.06
C ASP A 576 15.21 5.51 -24.45
N MET A 577 15.19 5.33 -23.12
CA MET A 577 14.11 4.67 -22.39
C MET A 577 13.86 5.35 -21.05
N VAL A 578 12.62 5.16 -20.54
CA VAL A 578 12.18 5.66 -19.25
C VAL A 578 11.40 4.60 -18.47
N LEU A 579 11.70 4.47 -17.18
CA LEU A 579 10.92 3.71 -16.20
C LEU A 579 10.21 4.71 -15.27
N PRO A 580 8.87 4.87 -15.35
CA PRO A 580 8.14 5.81 -14.51
C PRO A 580 7.87 5.24 -13.11
N MET A 581 8.07 6.07 -12.10
CA MET A 581 7.84 5.81 -10.68
C MET A 581 7.08 7.00 -10.04
N ASN A 582 6.96 7.03 -8.71
CA ASN A 582 6.04 7.94 -8.02
C ASN A 582 6.76 9.04 -7.23
N THR A 583 7.84 8.70 -6.53
CA THR A 583 8.59 9.61 -5.66
C THR A 583 10.07 9.63 -6.05
N GLY A 584 10.70 10.79 -5.88
CA GLY A 584 12.12 10.84 -5.53
C GLY A 584 12.24 10.65 -4.03
N ALA A 585 13.28 9.98 -3.56
CA ALA A 585 13.48 9.70 -2.14
C ALA A 585 14.82 10.29 -1.70
N GLU A 586 14.97 10.61 -0.41
CA GLU A 586 15.95 11.62 -0.03
C GLU A 586 16.60 11.48 1.40
N ALA A 587 17.91 11.15 1.52
CA ALA A 587 18.74 11.14 2.77
C ALA A 587 20.26 11.14 2.47
N GLU A 588 21.11 12.00 3.08
CA GLU A 588 22.31 12.66 2.45
C GLU A 588 23.41 11.75 1.83
N ASN A 589 24.09 12.22 0.76
CA ASN A 589 24.01 11.61 -0.58
C ASN A 589 22.54 11.27 -0.86
N PHE A 590 21.77 12.31 -1.16
CA PHE A 590 20.37 12.48 -0.79
C PHE A 590 19.39 11.65 -1.63
N HIS A 591 19.48 10.31 -1.53
CA HIS A 591 18.87 9.34 -2.46
C HIS A 591 17.68 8.54 -1.91
N GLY A 592 17.38 8.58 -0.60
CA GLY A 592 16.22 7.85 -0.07
C GLY A 592 16.05 7.79 1.43
N ARG A 593 14.77 7.75 1.85
CA ARG A 593 14.36 7.24 3.17
C ARG A 593 13.98 5.76 3.14
N THR A 594 14.13 5.09 1.99
CA THR A 594 14.01 3.64 1.89
C THR A 594 15.27 2.97 2.46
N PHE A 595 15.14 1.72 2.89
CA PHE A 595 16.22 0.95 3.52
C PHE A 595 17.53 0.93 2.71
N ALA A 596 17.42 0.75 1.38
CA ALA A 596 18.57 0.72 0.48
C ALA A 596 19.30 2.06 0.38
N ALA A 597 18.59 3.18 0.56
CA ALA A 597 19.16 4.50 0.44
C ALA A 597 19.68 5.07 1.76
N ILE A 598 19.00 4.80 2.89
CA ILE A 598 19.60 5.10 4.20
C ILE A 598 20.86 4.25 4.44
N THR A 599 20.94 3.06 3.83
CA THR A 599 22.18 2.26 3.74
C THR A 599 23.30 3.03 3.04
N MET A 600 23.01 3.82 2.01
CA MET A 600 23.99 4.65 1.30
C MET A 600 24.35 5.94 2.03
N SER A 601 23.48 6.44 2.91
CA SER A 601 23.75 7.67 3.64
C SER A 601 24.96 7.56 4.59
N THR A 602 25.61 8.69 4.85
CA THR A 602 26.63 8.85 5.91
C THR A 602 26.08 9.51 7.18
N ASP A 603 24.82 9.91 7.18
CA ASP A 603 24.16 10.65 8.24
C ASP A 603 23.61 9.73 9.35
N PRO A 604 24.05 9.88 10.62
CA PRO A 604 23.53 9.10 11.75
C PRO A 604 22.02 9.23 11.94
N GLU A 605 21.44 10.43 11.80
CA GLU A 605 19.99 10.64 11.98
C GLU A 605 19.13 9.87 10.95
N SER A 606 19.70 9.54 9.80
CA SER A 606 19.01 8.74 8.78
C SER A 606 19.21 7.24 8.97
N ARG A 607 20.08 6.82 9.90
CA ARG A 607 20.60 5.45 10.00
C ARG A 607 20.33 4.82 11.36
N ASP A 608 20.58 5.56 12.45
CA ASP A 608 20.54 5.06 13.81
C ASP A 608 19.22 4.32 14.10
N ASN A 609 19.35 3.14 14.70
CA ASN A 609 18.26 2.19 14.98
C ASN A 609 17.56 1.54 13.76
N TYR A 610 17.99 1.81 12.51
CA TYR A 610 17.44 1.17 11.30
C TYR A 610 18.28 0.01 10.72
N GLY A 611 19.36 -0.43 11.38
CA GLY A 611 20.20 -1.54 10.92
C GLY A 611 19.55 -2.94 11.05
N PRO A 612 20.14 -4.00 10.45
CA PRO A 612 21.42 -4.03 9.75
C PRO A 612 21.31 -3.66 8.25
N TYR A 613 22.16 -2.75 7.79
CA TYR A 613 22.14 -2.22 6.42
C TYR A 613 22.52 -3.24 5.35
N LEU A 614 22.18 -2.96 4.08
CA LEU A 614 22.50 -3.86 2.96
C LEU A 614 24.02 -4.02 2.79
N PRO A 615 24.54 -5.25 2.69
CA PRO A 615 25.97 -5.48 2.48
C PRO A 615 26.40 -4.98 1.09
N ASN A 616 27.64 -4.50 1.00
CA ASN A 616 28.28 -4.01 -0.24
C ASN A 616 27.56 -2.82 -0.93
N VAL A 617 26.60 -2.19 -0.26
CA VAL A 617 25.95 -0.95 -0.71
C VAL A 617 26.36 0.18 0.24
N GLY A 618 26.78 1.31 -0.33
CA GLY A 618 26.95 2.56 0.41
C GLY A 618 28.29 3.26 0.24
N PRO A 619 28.59 4.23 1.12
CA PRO A 619 29.59 5.26 0.86
C PRO A 619 31.00 4.85 1.32
N VAL A 620 31.19 3.60 1.75
CA VAL A 620 32.43 3.10 2.36
C VAL A 620 33.18 2.24 1.36
N CYS A 621 34.41 2.62 1.03
CA CYS A 621 35.31 1.83 0.19
C CYS A 621 35.58 0.46 0.85
N PRO A 622 35.29 -0.68 0.17
CA PRO A 622 35.48 -2.00 0.78
C PRO A 622 36.94 -2.33 1.12
N ALA A 623 37.91 -1.78 0.39
CA ALA A 623 39.33 -1.97 0.64
C ALA A 623 39.85 -1.14 1.83
N THR A 624 39.60 0.17 1.84
CA THR A 624 40.18 1.08 2.85
C THR A 624 39.36 1.18 4.14
N LYS A 625 38.10 0.71 4.11
CA LYS A 625 37.08 0.90 5.17
C LYS A 625 36.80 2.36 5.52
N LYS A 626 37.18 3.30 4.65
CA LYS A 626 36.90 4.73 4.78
C LYS A 626 35.68 5.12 3.96
N VAL A 627 34.96 6.13 4.43
CA VAL A 627 33.96 6.85 3.64
C VAL A 627 34.66 7.55 2.46
N ILE A 628 34.06 7.46 1.28
CA ILE A 628 34.45 8.17 0.06
C ILE A 628 33.86 9.59 0.15
N PRO A 629 34.67 10.65 0.26
CA PRO A 629 34.15 12.02 0.37
C PRO A 629 33.56 12.51 -0.96
N TYR A 630 32.50 13.32 -0.88
CA TYR A 630 32.05 14.07 -2.04
C TYR A 630 33.13 15.02 -2.54
N ASN A 631 33.18 15.24 -3.86
CA ASN A 631 34.21 16.06 -4.53
C ASN A 631 35.66 15.52 -4.40
N ASP A 632 35.87 14.26 -4.00
CA ASP A 632 37.18 13.62 -3.96
C ASP A 632 37.32 12.53 -5.05
N VAL A 633 37.89 12.93 -6.20
CA VAL A 633 38.17 12.02 -7.33
C VAL A 633 39.13 10.90 -6.95
N LYS A 634 40.10 11.16 -6.06
CA LYS A 634 41.13 10.17 -5.70
C LYS A 634 40.55 9.06 -4.83
N ALA A 635 39.66 9.40 -3.91
CA ALA A 635 38.96 8.40 -3.10
C ALA A 635 38.11 7.45 -3.95
N VAL A 636 37.52 7.95 -5.05
CA VAL A 636 36.79 7.11 -6.03
C VAL A 636 37.76 6.27 -6.87
N GLU A 637 38.87 6.86 -7.36
CA GLU A 637 39.92 6.14 -8.10
C GLU A 637 40.52 4.99 -7.28
N GLU A 638 40.88 5.23 -6.01
CA GLU A 638 41.37 4.19 -5.08
C GLU A 638 40.35 3.07 -4.88
N ALA A 639 39.05 3.39 -4.79
CA ALA A 639 38.00 2.39 -4.65
C ALA A 639 37.80 1.56 -5.93
N PHE A 640 37.85 2.20 -7.11
CA PHE A 640 37.67 1.53 -8.41
C PHE A 640 38.89 0.71 -8.84
N GLU A 641 40.12 1.12 -8.49
CA GLU A 641 41.30 0.30 -8.71
C GLU A 641 41.28 -0.98 -7.86
N ALA A 642 40.74 -0.91 -6.64
CA ALA A 642 40.58 -2.08 -5.78
C ALA A 642 39.40 -2.99 -6.17
N HIS A 643 38.23 -2.41 -6.47
CA HIS A 643 36.96 -3.15 -6.58
C HIS A 643 36.11 -2.81 -7.82
N GLY A 644 36.63 -2.07 -8.81
CA GLY A 644 35.85 -1.60 -9.96
C GLY A 644 35.18 -2.73 -10.76
N LYS A 645 35.84 -3.89 -10.89
CA LYS A 645 35.27 -5.10 -11.53
C LYS A 645 34.08 -5.72 -10.78
N GLU A 646 33.92 -5.37 -9.51
CA GLU A 646 32.88 -5.86 -8.59
C GLU A 646 31.83 -4.76 -8.33
N THR A 647 32.04 -3.55 -8.86
CA THR A 647 31.21 -2.37 -8.60
C THR A 647 30.20 -2.18 -9.73
N ALA A 648 28.91 -2.36 -9.43
CA ALA A 648 27.86 -2.27 -10.46
C ALA A 648 27.58 -0.82 -10.93
N GLY A 649 27.64 0.15 -10.01
CA GLY A 649 27.35 1.55 -10.31
C GLY A 649 27.84 2.52 -9.24
N PHE A 650 27.95 3.78 -9.63
CA PHE A 650 28.30 4.92 -8.78
C PHE A 650 27.18 5.96 -8.87
N LEU A 651 26.47 6.13 -7.77
CA LEU A 651 25.35 7.06 -7.62
C LEU A 651 25.85 8.37 -7.00
N VAL A 652 25.51 9.50 -7.63
CA VAL A 652 26.00 10.82 -7.20
C VAL A 652 25.01 11.94 -7.54
N GLU A 653 24.80 12.88 -6.60
CA GLU A 653 24.14 14.16 -6.86
C GLU A 653 25.12 15.10 -7.62
N PRO A 654 24.73 15.70 -8.77
CA PRO A 654 25.56 16.70 -9.45
C PRO A 654 25.89 17.94 -8.60
N ILE A 655 25.03 18.26 -7.62
CA ILE A 655 25.22 19.22 -6.54
C ILE A 655 24.52 18.62 -5.32
N GLN A 656 25.21 18.34 -4.21
CA GLN A 656 24.53 17.79 -3.02
C GLN A 656 23.63 18.86 -2.39
N GLY A 657 22.31 18.68 -2.47
CA GLY A 657 21.38 19.77 -2.17
C GLY A 657 21.08 19.95 -0.68
N GLU A 658 20.79 18.87 0.04
CA GLU A 658 20.53 18.95 1.49
C GLU A 658 21.78 19.10 2.35
N ALA A 659 22.95 18.73 1.81
CA ALA A 659 24.26 19.11 2.33
C ALA A 659 24.48 20.65 2.38
N GLY A 660 23.48 21.44 1.99
CA GLY A 660 23.53 22.88 1.92
C GLY A 660 23.98 23.38 0.55
N ILE A 661 23.59 22.70 -0.52
CA ILE A 661 23.89 23.04 -1.92
C ILE A 661 25.41 23.08 -2.12
N VAL A 662 26.06 21.93 -1.92
CA VAL A 662 27.51 21.74 -2.13
C VAL A 662 27.74 21.55 -3.63
N VAL A 663 28.19 22.60 -4.30
CA VAL A 663 28.65 22.54 -5.69
C VAL A 663 30.06 21.92 -5.71
N PRO A 664 30.32 20.87 -6.52
CA PRO A 664 31.64 20.26 -6.65
C PRO A 664 32.58 21.12 -7.51
N ASP A 665 33.83 20.69 -7.64
CA ASP A 665 34.81 21.26 -8.56
C ASP A 665 34.34 21.01 -10.01
N GLU A 666 34.60 21.95 -10.92
CA GLU A 666 34.02 21.93 -12.28
C GLU A 666 34.43 20.70 -13.12
N ASP A 667 35.57 20.05 -12.82
CA ASP A 667 35.98 18.81 -13.50
C ASP A 667 35.53 17.51 -12.78
N TYR A 668 34.99 17.58 -11.56
CA TYR A 668 34.67 16.40 -10.73
C TYR A 668 33.85 15.35 -11.48
N LEU A 669 32.62 15.68 -11.92
CA LEU A 669 31.75 14.72 -12.61
C LEU A 669 32.36 14.19 -13.91
N LYS A 670 33.17 15.00 -14.60
CA LYS A 670 33.89 14.56 -15.81
C LYS A 670 34.93 13.51 -15.46
N ARG A 671 35.69 13.69 -14.38
CA ARG A 671 36.64 12.69 -13.89
C ARG A 671 35.95 11.42 -13.39
N ILE A 672 34.80 11.56 -12.72
CA ILE A 672 33.99 10.41 -12.32
C ILE A 672 33.52 9.60 -13.53
N ARG A 673 33.04 10.25 -14.61
CA ARG A 673 32.70 9.58 -15.88
C ARG A 673 33.90 8.84 -16.48
N GLU A 674 35.07 9.49 -16.56
CA GLU A 674 36.32 8.88 -17.04
C GLU A 674 36.69 7.61 -16.24
N LEU A 675 36.51 7.63 -14.91
CA LEU A 675 36.72 6.48 -14.03
C LEU A 675 35.67 5.38 -14.22
N CYS A 676 34.39 5.75 -14.33
CA CYS A 676 33.30 4.80 -14.59
C CYS A 676 33.52 4.03 -15.90
N ASP A 677 33.90 4.73 -16.96
CA ASP A 677 34.20 4.12 -18.28
C ASP A 677 35.39 3.15 -18.20
N LYS A 678 36.48 3.58 -17.56
CA LYS A 678 37.71 2.79 -17.40
C LYS A 678 37.48 1.47 -16.65
N HIS A 679 36.58 1.46 -15.67
CA HIS A 679 36.33 0.30 -14.80
C HIS A 679 35.03 -0.46 -15.15
N ASN A 680 34.28 -0.03 -16.17
CA ASN A 680 32.97 -0.58 -16.56
C ASN A 680 31.93 -0.54 -15.41
N VAL A 681 31.82 0.62 -14.79
CA VAL A 681 30.87 0.95 -13.71
C VAL A 681 29.79 1.89 -14.27
N LEU A 682 28.52 1.68 -13.94
CA LEU A 682 27.46 2.60 -14.38
C LEU A 682 27.50 3.92 -13.60
N LEU A 683 27.58 5.06 -14.28
CA LEU A 683 27.39 6.37 -13.66
C LEU A 683 25.90 6.70 -13.57
N ILE A 684 25.40 6.88 -12.35
CA ILE A 684 24.03 7.25 -12.06
C ILE A 684 24.02 8.67 -11.47
N CYS A 685 23.43 9.63 -12.19
CA CYS A 685 23.24 10.97 -11.66
C CYS A 685 21.85 11.12 -11.05
N ASP A 686 21.80 11.45 -9.76
CA ASP A 686 20.57 11.85 -9.10
C ASP A 686 20.27 13.32 -9.42
N GLU A 687 19.31 13.53 -10.31
CA GLU A 687 18.88 14.85 -10.77
C GLU A 687 17.48 15.21 -10.23
N ILE A 688 17.00 14.52 -9.18
CA ILE A 688 15.69 14.77 -8.57
C ILE A 688 15.57 16.23 -8.11
N GLN A 689 16.65 16.82 -7.56
CA GLN A 689 16.66 18.20 -7.07
C GLN A 689 17.42 19.18 -7.99
N THR A 690 18.39 18.71 -8.78
CA THR A 690 19.23 19.56 -9.63
C THR A 690 18.68 19.73 -11.06
N GLY A 691 17.85 18.79 -11.52
CA GLY A 691 16.90 18.97 -12.60
C GLY A 691 15.53 19.40 -12.07
N ILE A 692 14.53 19.67 -12.91
CA ILE A 692 14.63 20.02 -14.33
C ILE A 692 14.75 21.54 -14.43
N ALA A 693 15.62 22.07 -15.28
CA ALA A 693 15.90 23.51 -15.49
C ALA A 693 16.51 24.29 -14.29
N ARG A 694 16.40 23.75 -13.07
CA ARG A 694 16.76 24.38 -11.78
C ARG A 694 18.15 25.03 -11.76
N THR A 695 19.15 24.39 -12.35
CA THR A 695 20.56 24.82 -12.31
C THR A 695 20.99 25.68 -13.50
N GLY A 696 20.06 26.12 -14.35
CA GLY A 696 20.38 26.86 -15.58
C GLY A 696 20.72 25.97 -16.78
N ARG A 697 20.62 24.66 -16.63
CA ARG A 697 20.65 23.64 -17.70
C ARG A 697 19.41 22.76 -17.55
N LEU A 698 19.02 22.04 -18.61
CA LEU A 698 17.84 21.17 -18.50
C LEU A 698 18.08 20.11 -17.43
N LEU A 699 19.24 19.45 -17.51
CA LEU A 699 19.82 18.57 -16.50
C LEU A 699 21.20 19.12 -16.06
N CYS A 700 21.53 19.03 -14.77
CA CYS A 700 22.72 19.67 -14.21
C CYS A 700 24.03 19.04 -14.71
N HIS A 701 24.05 17.75 -15.04
CA HIS A 701 25.26 17.09 -15.57
C HIS A 701 25.73 17.68 -16.92
N GLU A 702 24.84 18.38 -17.65
CA GLU A 702 25.18 19.09 -18.90
C GLU A 702 26.28 20.14 -18.69
N TRP A 703 26.38 20.73 -17.49
CA TRP A 703 27.47 21.64 -17.14
C TRP A 703 28.86 21.00 -17.28
N SER A 704 28.97 19.69 -17.05
CA SER A 704 30.22 18.93 -17.13
C SER A 704 30.46 18.31 -18.52
N GLY A 705 29.52 18.45 -19.46
CA GLY A 705 29.64 17.93 -20.83
C GLY A 705 29.70 16.40 -20.94
N ILE A 706 29.15 15.68 -19.96
CA ILE A 706 29.08 14.20 -19.93
C ILE A 706 27.68 13.70 -20.32
N LYS A 707 27.54 12.37 -20.48
CA LYS A 707 26.25 11.68 -20.40
C LYS A 707 26.36 10.57 -19.34
N PRO A 708 25.56 10.61 -18.26
CA PRO A 708 25.42 9.51 -17.32
C PRO A 708 24.79 8.28 -18.00
N ASP A 709 25.01 7.09 -17.44
CA ASP A 709 24.35 5.87 -17.94
C ASP A 709 22.88 5.82 -17.51
N LEU A 710 22.61 6.33 -16.30
CA LEU A 710 21.27 6.51 -15.74
C LEU A 710 21.11 7.92 -15.14
N VAL A 711 19.90 8.46 -15.26
CA VAL A 711 19.49 9.71 -14.59
C VAL A 711 18.19 9.50 -13.81
N LEU A 712 18.15 9.94 -12.56
CA LEU A 712 16.97 9.92 -11.70
C LEU A 712 16.28 11.29 -11.75
N LEU A 713 14.97 11.33 -11.99
CA LEU A 713 14.17 12.57 -11.94
C LEU A 713 12.95 12.39 -11.04
N GLY A 714 12.51 13.49 -10.43
CA GLY A 714 11.30 13.57 -9.60
C GLY A 714 10.83 15.02 -9.52
N LYS A 715 10.19 15.40 -8.40
CA LYS A 715 9.97 16.80 -8.00
C LYS A 715 9.38 17.68 -9.12
N ALA A 716 10.23 18.46 -9.80
CA ALA A 716 9.88 19.39 -10.85
C ALA A 716 9.33 18.76 -12.14
N ILE A 717 9.49 17.45 -12.33
CA ILE A 717 9.00 16.73 -13.53
C ILE A 717 7.47 16.82 -13.71
N SER A 718 6.72 17.06 -12.63
CA SER A 718 5.28 17.32 -12.60
C SER A 718 4.92 18.72 -12.07
N GLY A 719 5.93 19.59 -11.93
CA GLY A 719 5.81 20.92 -11.33
C GLY A 719 5.29 20.95 -9.89
N GLY A 720 5.55 19.88 -9.13
CA GLY A 720 5.12 19.78 -7.73
C GLY A 720 3.62 19.56 -7.54
N MET A 721 2.87 19.32 -8.62
CA MET A 721 1.40 19.23 -8.57
C MET A 721 0.85 17.80 -8.49
N TYR A 722 1.67 16.79 -8.79
CA TYR A 722 1.32 15.38 -8.66
C TYR A 722 2.60 14.52 -8.44
N PRO A 723 2.62 13.50 -7.57
CA PRO A 723 3.80 12.65 -7.40
C PRO A 723 4.15 11.89 -8.69
N VAL A 724 5.28 12.24 -9.31
CA VAL A 724 5.87 11.58 -10.47
C VAL A 724 7.38 11.55 -10.30
N SER A 725 7.99 10.42 -10.62
CA SER A 725 9.43 10.28 -10.82
C SER A 725 9.73 9.37 -12.00
N CYS A 726 10.98 9.33 -12.45
CA CYS A 726 11.41 8.33 -13.42
C CYS A 726 12.92 8.08 -13.41
N VAL A 727 13.30 6.89 -13.86
CA VAL A 727 14.68 6.56 -14.24
C VAL A 727 14.79 6.65 -15.77
N LEU A 728 15.76 7.41 -16.26
CA LEU A 728 16.13 7.51 -17.67
C LEU A 728 17.42 6.74 -17.92
N GLY A 729 17.54 6.07 -19.07
CA GLY A 729 18.71 5.26 -19.39
C GLY A 729 18.84 4.87 -20.86
N SER A 730 19.93 4.18 -21.19
CA SER A 730 20.11 3.51 -22.49
C SER A 730 19.27 2.23 -22.58
N LYS A 731 19.02 1.74 -23.80
CA LYS A 731 18.29 0.46 -23.99
C LYS A 731 19.01 -0.71 -23.33
N ASP A 732 20.33 -0.77 -23.49
CA ASP A 732 21.14 -1.91 -23.06
C ASP A 732 21.13 -2.08 -21.53
N VAL A 733 20.99 -0.99 -20.78
CA VAL A 733 20.81 -1.01 -19.32
C VAL A 733 19.34 -1.23 -18.96
N MET A 734 18.42 -0.47 -19.54
CA MET A 734 17.01 -0.45 -19.13
C MET A 734 16.24 -1.74 -19.48
N LEU A 735 16.66 -2.47 -20.52
CA LEU A 735 16.05 -3.75 -20.91
C LEU A 735 16.50 -4.94 -20.07
N THR A 736 17.43 -4.77 -19.12
CA THR A 736 17.72 -5.79 -18.10
C THR A 736 16.60 -5.92 -17.05
N ILE A 737 15.67 -4.96 -17.01
CA ILE A 737 14.48 -4.98 -16.17
C ILE A 737 13.36 -5.72 -16.93
N GLU A 738 13.37 -7.04 -16.83
CA GLU A 738 12.43 -7.92 -17.52
C GLU A 738 11.00 -7.89 -16.92
N PRO A 739 9.96 -8.27 -17.67
CA PRO A 739 8.59 -8.34 -17.16
C PRO A 739 8.48 -9.18 -15.88
N GLY A 740 7.89 -8.59 -14.83
CA GLY A 740 7.75 -9.22 -13.51
C GLY A 740 8.91 -8.97 -12.53
N THR A 741 10.06 -8.44 -12.99
CA THR A 741 11.21 -8.15 -12.10
C THR A 741 11.09 -6.82 -11.35
N HIS A 742 10.26 -5.89 -11.86
CA HIS A 742 9.98 -4.60 -11.24
C HIS A 742 8.57 -4.10 -11.59
N GLY A 743 7.98 -3.28 -10.72
CA GLY A 743 6.66 -2.69 -10.96
C GLY A 743 6.27 -1.62 -9.95
N SER A 744 5.28 -0.81 -10.32
CA SER A 744 4.64 0.17 -9.44
C SER A 744 3.17 0.32 -9.85
N THR A 745 2.25 0.33 -8.87
CA THR A 745 0.81 0.53 -9.09
C THR A 745 0.53 1.84 -9.83
N TYR A 746 1.18 2.93 -9.40
CA TYR A 746 1.02 4.28 -9.96
C TYR A 746 2.09 4.67 -10.98
N GLY A 747 3.11 3.83 -11.21
CA GLY A 747 4.21 4.11 -12.13
C GLY A 747 3.73 4.20 -13.57
N GLY A 748 3.71 5.41 -14.14
CA GLY A 748 3.17 5.65 -15.49
C GLY A 748 1.63 5.65 -15.53
N ASN A 749 0.98 6.04 -14.43
CA ASN A 749 -0.46 6.29 -14.44
C ASN A 749 -0.81 7.46 -15.41
N PRO A 750 -2.00 7.44 -16.04
CA PRO A 750 -2.43 8.48 -16.98
C PRO A 750 -2.39 9.91 -16.41
N LEU A 751 -2.83 10.11 -15.15
CA LEU A 751 -2.93 11.44 -14.54
C LEU A 751 -1.56 12.09 -14.37
N GLY A 752 -0.64 11.40 -13.69
CA GLY A 752 0.74 11.85 -13.52
C GLY A 752 1.46 12.04 -14.86
N SER A 753 1.19 11.17 -15.84
CA SER A 753 1.74 11.31 -17.20
C SER A 753 1.28 12.60 -17.89
N ALA A 754 -0.01 12.95 -17.83
CA ALA A 754 -0.53 14.19 -18.42
C ALA A 754 0.02 15.45 -17.73
N VAL A 755 0.05 15.44 -16.39
CA VAL A 755 0.61 16.55 -15.60
C VAL A 755 2.10 16.73 -15.90
N ALA A 756 2.86 15.64 -16.00
CA ALA A 756 4.29 15.70 -16.32
C ALA A 756 4.57 16.20 -17.74
N ILE A 757 3.80 15.75 -18.75
CA ILE A 757 3.90 16.31 -20.11
C ILE A 757 3.72 17.84 -20.08
N LYS A 758 2.67 18.33 -19.40
CA LYS A 758 2.40 19.77 -19.33
C LYS A 758 3.46 20.54 -18.55
N ALA A 759 4.00 19.94 -17.48
CA ALA A 759 5.10 20.52 -16.70
C ALA A 759 6.39 20.68 -17.50
N LEU A 760 6.70 19.73 -18.39
CA LEU A 760 7.83 19.78 -19.31
C LEU A 760 7.60 20.79 -20.44
N GLU A 761 6.39 20.89 -20.97
CA GLU A 761 6.03 21.92 -21.96
C GLU A 761 6.19 23.33 -21.39
N ILE A 762 5.78 23.59 -20.14
CA ILE A 762 5.97 24.89 -19.47
C ILE A 762 7.46 25.26 -19.34
N VAL A 763 8.36 24.28 -19.12
CA VAL A 763 9.81 24.51 -19.06
C VAL A 763 10.35 25.09 -20.38
N GLU A 764 9.85 24.60 -21.51
CA GLU A 764 10.19 25.09 -22.86
C GLU A 764 9.48 26.41 -23.19
N GLU A 765 8.15 26.46 -22.99
CA GLU A 765 7.29 27.60 -23.34
C GLU A 765 7.66 28.89 -22.59
N GLU A 766 8.11 28.77 -21.33
CA GLU A 766 8.47 29.90 -20.47
C GLU A 766 9.99 30.08 -20.30
N GLN A 767 10.80 29.32 -21.08
CA GLN A 767 12.27 29.41 -21.11
C GLN A 767 12.89 29.30 -19.71
N LEU A 768 12.42 28.32 -18.92
CA LEU A 768 12.77 28.24 -17.49
C LEU A 768 14.26 27.94 -17.26
N VAL A 769 14.95 27.35 -18.24
CA VAL A 769 16.40 27.09 -18.21
C VAL A 769 17.17 28.42 -18.25
N GLU A 770 16.93 29.24 -19.26
CA GLU A 770 17.59 30.55 -19.46
C GLU A 770 17.22 31.54 -18.35
N ARG A 771 15.98 31.47 -17.86
CA ARG A 771 15.54 32.23 -16.68
C ARG A 771 16.33 31.83 -15.44
N ALA A 772 16.47 30.53 -15.16
CA ALA A 772 17.19 30.04 -13.99
C ALA A 772 18.66 30.46 -14.00
N GLU A 773 19.33 30.40 -15.16
CA GLU A 773 20.72 30.89 -15.31
C GLU A 773 20.82 32.40 -15.03
N ARG A 774 20.03 33.23 -15.75
CA ARG A 774 20.08 34.69 -15.65
C ARG A 774 19.68 35.21 -14.27
N LEU A 775 18.54 34.77 -13.74
CA LEU A 775 18.00 35.22 -12.46
C LEU A 775 18.80 34.65 -11.28
N GLY A 776 19.35 33.45 -11.45
CA GLY A 776 20.30 32.85 -10.51
C GLY A 776 21.55 33.70 -10.30
N GLU A 777 22.16 34.19 -11.37
CA GLU A 777 23.34 35.04 -11.26
C GLU A 777 23.01 36.44 -10.72
N LEU A 778 21.87 37.02 -11.11
CA LEU A 778 21.37 38.26 -10.50
C LEU A 778 21.21 38.11 -8.97
N PHE A 779 20.60 37.02 -8.51
CA PHE A 779 20.40 36.77 -7.09
C PHE A 779 21.71 36.56 -6.35
N ARG A 780 22.63 35.72 -6.88
CA ARG A 780 23.97 35.53 -6.28
C ARG A 780 24.76 36.83 -6.24
N GLN A 781 24.69 37.67 -7.27
CA GLN A 781 25.38 38.96 -7.26
C GLN A 781 24.81 39.87 -6.17
N GLY A 782 23.48 39.96 -6.02
CA GLY A 782 22.86 40.69 -4.92
C GLY A 782 23.30 40.20 -3.54
N LEU A 783 23.43 38.88 -3.34
CA LEU A 783 23.99 38.33 -2.09
C LEU A 783 25.47 38.73 -1.89
N ARG A 784 26.28 38.78 -2.95
CA ARG A 784 27.68 39.26 -2.87
C ARG A 784 27.75 40.75 -2.52
N ASP A 785 26.81 41.55 -3.02
CA ASP A 785 26.70 42.98 -2.71
C ASP A 785 26.30 43.21 -1.24
N ILE A 786 25.50 42.31 -0.65
CA ILE A 786 25.24 42.25 0.81
C ILE A 786 26.51 41.83 1.57
N GLN A 787 27.14 40.71 1.17
CA GLN A 787 28.38 40.20 1.78
C GLN A 787 29.51 41.24 1.81
N SER A 788 29.61 42.10 0.79
CA SER A 788 30.61 43.18 0.73
C SER A 788 30.43 44.26 1.81
N ARG A 789 29.23 44.37 2.38
CA ARG A 789 28.83 45.35 3.41
C ARG A 789 28.68 44.71 4.79
N ASP A 790 28.27 43.44 4.85
CA ASP A 790 28.11 42.67 6.08
C ASP A 790 28.89 41.34 6.03
N PRO A 791 29.95 41.17 6.84
CA PRO A 791 30.75 39.95 6.88
C PRO A 791 30.05 38.74 7.53
N MET A 792 28.77 38.87 7.95
CA MET A 792 27.97 37.75 8.43
C MET A 792 27.75 36.66 7.36
N ILE A 793 27.70 37.01 6.06
CA ILE A 793 27.77 36.00 4.99
C ILE A 793 29.23 35.59 4.78
N LYS A 794 29.53 34.31 4.98
CA LYS A 794 30.87 33.74 4.81
C LYS A 794 31.12 33.20 3.40
N ILE A 795 30.14 32.50 2.84
CA ILE A 795 30.22 31.83 1.52
C ILE A 795 28.86 31.96 0.83
N ILE A 796 28.87 32.19 -0.48
CA ILE A 796 27.70 32.10 -1.37
C ILE A 796 28.04 31.05 -2.43
N ARG A 797 27.14 30.08 -2.66
CA ARG A 797 27.34 29.00 -3.63
C ARG A 797 26.04 28.57 -4.30
N GLY A 798 26.12 28.00 -5.50
CA GLY A 798 24.96 27.54 -6.27
C GLY A 798 25.17 27.59 -7.79
N LYS A 799 24.27 26.95 -8.53
CA LYS A 799 24.11 27.10 -10.00
C LYS A 799 22.63 27.35 -10.31
N GLY A 800 22.34 28.17 -11.32
CA GLY A 800 20.97 28.61 -11.63
C GLY A 800 20.23 29.20 -10.42
N LEU A 801 18.98 28.83 -10.23
CA LEU A 801 18.18 29.21 -9.05
C LEU A 801 18.27 28.17 -7.92
N LEU A 802 19.35 27.40 -7.80
CA LEU A 802 19.66 26.57 -6.63
C LEU A 802 20.84 27.20 -5.88
N ASN A 803 20.58 27.93 -4.79
CA ASN A 803 21.58 28.77 -4.11
C ASN A 803 21.59 28.58 -2.60
N ALA A 804 22.75 28.70 -1.97
CA ALA A 804 22.91 28.74 -0.52
C ALA A 804 23.87 29.86 -0.08
N MET A 805 23.66 30.33 1.15
CA MET A 805 24.61 31.16 1.88
C MET A 805 24.95 30.54 3.23
N ILE A 806 26.22 30.64 3.62
CA ILE A 806 26.74 30.14 4.90
C ILE A 806 26.99 31.32 5.83
N ILE A 807 26.42 31.26 7.03
CA ILE A 807 26.39 32.35 8.01
C ILE A 807 27.51 32.20 9.06
N ASP A 808 28.20 33.28 9.41
CA ASP A 808 29.10 33.32 10.57
C ASP A 808 28.31 33.67 11.85
N GLU A 809 27.92 32.64 12.61
CA GLU A 809 27.19 32.80 13.88
C GLU A 809 27.97 33.59 14.96
N ASN A 810 29.27 33.84 14.77
CA ASN A 810 30.02 34.77 15.63
C ASN A 810 29.65 36.25 15.38
N LYS A 811 28.85 36.54 14.34
CA LYS A 811 28.42 37.90 13.95
C LYS A 811 26.94 38.19 14.24
N THR A 812 26.16 37.17 14.58
CA THR A 812 24.69 37.24 14.74
C THR A 812 24.23 37.74 16.12
N GLY A 813 25.16 38.13 17.01
CA GLY A 813 24.84 38.59 18.36
C GLY A 813 24.42 37.49 19.35
N GLY A 814 24.61 36.22 19.00
CA GLY A 814 24.21 35.05 19.79
C GLY A 814 23.06 34.24 19.19
N HIS A 815 22.54 34.66 18.04
CA HIS A 815 21.48 33.97 17.30
C HIS A 815 22.04 32.93 16.30
N THR A 816 21.20 31.97 15.93
CA THR A 816 21.48 30.92 14.96
C THR A 816 21.06 31.33 13.54
N ALA A 817 21.43 30.54 12.53
CA ALA A 817 20.84 30.69 11.20
C ALA A 817 19.33 30.39 11.14
N TRP A 818 18.77 29.64 12.10
CA TRP A 818 17.31 29.43 12.20
C TRP A 818 16.58 30.71 12.64
N ASP A 819 17.13 31.40 13.63
CA ASP A 819 16.59 32.68 14.11
C ASP A 819 16.58 33.73 12.97
N LEU A 820 17.57 33.67 12.07
CA LEU A 820 17.60 34.47 10.84
C LEU A 820 16.52 34.06 9.81
N CYS A 821 16.24 32.76 9.65
CA CYS A 821 15.11 32.28 8.84
C CYS A 821 13.76 32.74 9.43
N MET A 822 13.59 32.71 10.75
CA MET A 822 12.39 33.19 11.46
C MET A 822 12.21 34.71 11.28
N LEU A 823 13.30 35.49 11.35
CA LEU A 823 13.25 36.93 11.11
C LEU A 823 12.94 37.27 9.63
N MET A 824 13.44 36.49 8.67
CA MET A 824 13.06 36.63 7.25
C MET A 824 11.59 36.26 7.02
N LYS A 825 11.11 35.18 7.65
CA LYS A 825 9.70 34.77 7.62
C LYS A 825 8.79 35.88 8.12
N GLU A 826 9.14 36.52 9.24
CA GLU A 826 8.31 37.60 9.78
C GLU A 826 8.22 38.80 8.83
N LYS A 827 9.29 39.08 8.08
CA LYS A 827 9.37 40.09 7.00
C LYS A 827 8.78 39.64 5.65
N GLY A 828 8.21 38.44 5.54
CA GLY A 828 7.54 37.95 4.33
C GLY A 828 8.40 37.13 3.35
N LEU A 829 9.53 36.55 3.79
CA LEU A 829 10.39 35.70 2.96
C LEU A 829 10.62 34.33 3.60
N LEU A 830 10.24 33.26 2.90
CA LEU A 830 10.39 31.88 3.38
C LEU A 830 11.62 31.22 2.75
N VAL A 831 12.57 30.84 3.59
CA VAL A 831 13.82 30.14 3.21
C VAL A 831 13.99 28.87 4.04
N GLY A 832 14.73 27.89 3.53
CA GLY A 832 15.08 26.69 4.31
C GLY A 832 16.44 26.83 4.99
N ARG A 833 16.64 26.17 6.14
CA ARG A 833 17.99 25.81 6.59
C ARG A 833 18.44 24.48 5.97
N ALA A 834 19.73 24.20 5.92
CA ALA A 834 20.20 22.82 5.87
C ALA A 834 20.02 22.19 7.26
N LEU A 835 19.65 20.91 7.32
CA LEU A 835 19.05 20.33 8.52
C LEU A 835 20.04 19.65 9.48
N LYS A 836 21.32 19.45 9.11
CA LYS A 836 22.16 18.37 9.69
C LYS A 836 23.56 18.79 10.15
N ILE A 837 24.31 17.83 10.69
CA ILE A 837 25.66 18.00 11.24
C ILE A 837 26.69 17.28 10.36
N ALA A 838 27.71 18.01 9.89
CA ALA A 838 28.82 17.39 9.16
C ALA A 838 29.74 16.70 10.16
N HIS A 839 29.97 15.40 10.01
CA HIS A 839 30.96 14.72 10.84
C HIS A 839 32.35 15.33 10.62
N GLN A 840 32.98 15.77 11.70
CA GLN A 840 34.37 16.21 11.67
C GLN A 840 35.26 15.01 11.30
N GLY A 841 36.05 15.17 10.23
CA GLY A 841 36.98 14.14 9.76
C GLY A 841 37.91 13.64 10.87
N ALA A 842 38.13 12.33 10.89
CA ALA A 842 38.76 11.60 11.98
C ALA A 842 40.09 12.19 12.48
N LYS A 843 40.26 12.17 13.80
CA LYS A 843 41.57 12.19 14.46
C LYS A 843 41.74 10.94 15.33
N ASP A 844 42.82 10.24 15.05
CA ASP A 844 43.61 9.45 16.00
C ASP A 844 42.92 8.26 16.71
N ALA A 845 42.37 7.34 15.93
CA ALA A 845 42.22 5.94 16.35
C ALA A 845 43.52 5.15 16.08
N ASN A 846 44.59 5.43 16.83
CA ASN A 846 45.83 4.64 16.74
C ASN A 846 46.63 4.60 18.05
N ALA A 847 46.13 3.87 19.05
CA ALA A 847 46.94 3.34 20.15
C ALA A 847 46.29 2.12 20.82
N ASN A 848 47.12 1.09 21.03
CA ASN A 848 47.00 0.00 22.01
C ASN A 848 45.89 -1.05 21.84
N GLY A 849 46.30 -2.19 21.26
CA GLY A 849 45.87 -3.49 21.79
C GLY A 849 46.62 -3.87 23.07
N ASN A 850 46.20 -4.99 23.66
CA ASN A 850 46.71 -5.66 24.87
C ASN A 850 46.48 -4.96 26.22
N GLY A 851 45.62 -5.58 27.03
CA GLY A 851 46.14 -6.41 28.12
C GLY A 851 46.11 -5.84 29.54
N ASP A 852 45.39 -6.58 30.37
CA ASP A 852 45.60 -6.76 31.82
C ASP A 852 45.16 -5.66 32.82
N ALA A 853 45.13 -6.09 34.07
CA ALA A 853 44.17 -5.65 35.09
C ALA A 853 44.77 -4.75 36.18
N ASN A 854 43.85 -4.13 36.94
CA ASN A 854 44.05 -3.48 38.24
C ASN A 854 44.92 -2.22 38.31
N GLY A 855 44.46 -1.24 39.10
CA GLY A 855 45.36 -0.30 39.79
C GLY A 855 45.03 1.19 39.63
N THR A 856 44.47 1.78 40.68
CA THR A 856 44.21 3.22 40.87
C THR A 856 45.51 4.02 41.17
N PRO A 857 45.51 5.37 41.27
CA PRO A 857 46.43 6.21 40.49
C PRO A 857 47.44 7.04 41.31
N ALA A 858 48.38 7.73 40.64
CA ALA A 858 49.11 8.87 41.25
C ALA A 858 49.76 9.88 40.25
N SER A 859 49.58 11.17 40.58
CA SER A 859 50.61 12.24 40.62
C SER A 859 51.32 12.80 39.36
N THR A 860 50.85 13.99 38.93
CA THR A 860 51.60 15.27 38.81
C THR A 860 52.84 15.47 37.91
N SER A 861 52.65 16.33 36.90
CA SER A 861 53.25 17.70 36.75
C SER A 861 54.48 17.99 35.84
N LEU A 862 54.54 19.28 35.45
CA LEU A 862 55.65 20.07 34.86
C LEU A 862 55.91 19.83 33.35
N LEU A 863 55.49 20.77 32.48
CA LEU A 863 56.22 21.98 32.00
C LEU A 863 57.31 21.67 30.96
N ASP A 864 57.13 22.16 29.72
CA ASP A 864 58.04 23.19 29.19
C ASP A 864 57.39 24.05 28.07
N GLN A 865 58.05 25.14 27.70
CA GLN A 865 57.54 26.27 26.91
C GLN A 865 58.04 26.25 25.44
N GLY A 866 57.35 26.91 24.50
CA GLY A 866 58.02 27.38 23.28
C GLY A 866 57.17 27.72 22.04
N ALA A 867 57.25 29.01 21.64
CA ALA A 867 57.06 29.57 20.30
C ALA A 867 55.63 29.72 19.69
N ASN A 868 55.29 30.98 19.38
CA ASN A 868 54.07 31.42 18.70
C ASN A 868 54.14 31.25 17.16
N ALA A 869 53.01 30.86 16.55
CA ALA A 869 52.60 31.32 15.23
C ALA A 869 51.05 31.35 15.17
N PRO A 870 50.41 32.43 14.69
CA PRO A 870 48.95 32.54 14.74
C PRO A 870 48.30 31.81 13.56
N SER A 871 47.88 30.56 13.74
CA SER A 871 46.97 29.91 12.79
C SER A 871 45.55 30.44 12.99
N SER A 872 45.04 31.14 11.98
CA SER A 872 43.66 31.63 11.95
C SER A 872 42.68 30.47 12.11
N SER A 873 41.92 30.44 13.21
CA SER A 873 40.87 29.45 13.47
C SER A 873 39.66 29.69 12.55
N GLN A 874 39.79 29.30 11.29
CA GLN A 874 38.64 29.16 10.39
C GLN A 874 37.76 28.03 10.91
N ALA A 875 36.71 28.37 11.66
CA ALA A 875 35.65 27.43 11.99
C ALA A 875 35.11 26.83 10.67
N LYS A 876 35.20 25.51 10.53
CA LYS A 876 34.65 24.81 9.35
C LYS A 876 33.13 24.91 9.37
N PRO A 877 32.44 25.02 8.22
CA PRO A 877 30.98 25.06 8.19
C PRO A 877 30.36 23.80 8.82
N THR A 878 29.29 23.99 9.59
CA THR A 878 28.40 22.96 10.13
C THR A 878 27.02 23.21 9.52
N HIS A 879 26.28 22.23 8.99
CA HIS A 879 25.12 22.58 8.14
C HIS A 879 24.01 23.36 8.88
N GLN A 880 23.99 23.34 10.22
CA GLN A 880 23.20 24.25 11.07
C GLN A 880 23.31 25.73 10.70
N ASN A 881 24.43 26.20 10.11
CA ASN A 881 24.64 27.61 9.72
C ASN A 881 24.38 27.92 8.23
N ILE A 882 23.73 27.02 7.48
CA ILE A 882 23.53 27.16 6.03
C ILE A 882 22.06 27.45 5.72
N ILE A 883 21.83 28.54 4.98
CA ILE A 883 20.50 28.94 4.49
C ILE A 883 20.42 28.60 2.99
N ARG A 884 19.33 27.93 2.60
CA ARG A 884 19.06 27.41 1.26
C ARG A 884 17.91 28.16 0.61
N MET A 885 18.12 28.52 -0.66
CA MET A 885 17.28 29.42 -1.43
C MET A 885 17.11 28.86 -2.85
N ALA A 886 15.95 28.26 -3.09
CA ALA A 886 15.48 27.72 -4.34
C ALA A 886 14.04 28.19 -4.61
N PRO A 887 13.80 29.43 -5.09
CA PRO A 887 12.47 29.91 -5.46
C PRO A 887 11.95 29.24 -6.74
N PRO A 888 10.66 29.30 -7.08
CA PRO A 888 10.17 28.88 -8.40
C PRO A 888 10.85 29.64 -9.54
N LEU A 889 11.04 29.00 -10.70
CA LEU A 889 11.78 29.57 -11.85
C LEU A 889 10.99 30.67 -12.59
N VAL A 890 9.68 30.74 -12.34
CA VAL A 890 8.79 31.83 -12.76
C VAL A 890 9.00 33.14 -11.99
N ILE A 891 9.85 33.16 -10.95
CA ILE A 891 10.15 34.35 -10.14
C ILE A 891 10.56 35.56 -11.00
N THR A 892 10.12 36.74 -10.60
CA THR A 892 10.48 38.00 -11.28
C THR A 892 11.74 38.63 -10.70
N GLU A 893 12.37 39.49 -11.49
CA GLU A 893 13.49 40.32 -11.04
C GLU A 893 13.10 41.26 -9.90
N GLU A 894 11.85 41.74 -9.87
CA GLU A 894 11.30 42.55 -8.78
C GLU A 894 11.20 41.73 -7.48
N GLN A 895 10.68 40.50 -7.54
CA GLN A 895 10.61 39.59 -6.38
C GLN A 895 12.01 39.23 -5.84
N ILE A 896 13.00 39.07 -6.73
CA ILE A 896 14.41 38.89 -6.34
C ILE A 896 14.94 40.13 -5.61
N ARG A 897 14.66 41.34 -6.09
CA ARG A 897 15.08 42.59 -5.43
C ARG A 897 14.41 42.75 -4.07
N THR A 898 13.12 42.42 -3.94
CA THR A 898 12.39 42.40 -2.67
C THR A 898 13.01 41.41 -1.68
N ALA A 899 13.27 40.18 -2.11
CA ALA A 899 13.90 39.16 -1.26
C ALA A 899 15.31 39.58 -0.80
N LEU A 900 16.14 40.14 -1.68
CA LEU A 900 17.45 40.69 -1.33
C LEU A 900 17.35 41.83 -0.31
N GLY A 901 16.34 42.69 -0.43
CA GLY A 901 16.06 43.74 0.57
C GLY A 901 15.71 43.17 1.95
N ILE A 902 14.84 42.15 1.99
CA ILE A 902 14.48 41.45 3.23
C ILE A 902 15.69 40.77 3.88
N ILE A 903 16.57 40.15 3.08
CA ILE A 903 17.82 39.52 3.57
C ILE A 903 18.75 40.58 4.18
N ASP A 904 19.01 41.70 3.48
CA ASP A 904 19.87 42.79 3.97
C ASP A 904 19.34 43.41 5.27
N GLU A 905 18.01 43.59 5.37
CA GLU A 905 17.35 44.13 6.56
C GLU A 905 17.42 43.13 7.74
N ALA A 906 17.09 41.86 7.51
CA ALA A 906 17.11 40.82 8.54
C ALA A 906 18.52 40.60 9.11
N MET A 907 19.54 40.54 8.25
CA MET A 907 20.94 40.40 8.69
C MET A 907 21.40 41.57 9.55
N ARG A 908 21.04 42.81 9.18
CA ARG A 908 21.38 44.00 9.97
C ARG A 908 20.65 44.06 11.31
N GLU A 909 19.44 43.53 11.38
CA GLU A 909 18.61 43.57 12.58
C GLU A 909 19.00 42.47 13.59
N LEU A 910 19.29 41.26 13.12
CA LEU A 910 19.52 40.07 13.95
C LEU A 910 20.50 40.28 15.14
N PRO A 911 21.68 40.91 14.99
CA PRO A 911 22.62 41.10 16.11
C PRO A 911 22.10 42.01 17.23
N GLY A 912 21.09 42.84 16.93
CA GLY A 912 20.43 43.74 17.87
C GLY A 912 19.08 43.24 18.37
N LEU A 913 18.53 42.15 17.81
CA LEU A 913 17.21 41.62 18.15
C LEU A 913 17.19 41.15 19.61
N LYS A 914 16.47 41.87 20.49
CA LYS A 914 16.39 41.59 21.93
C LYS A 914 15.03 41.98 22.51
N GLY A 915 14.62 41.30 23.57
CA GLY A 915 13.51 41.73 24.43
C GLY A 915 12.14 41.34 23.88
N GLU A 916 11.23 42.30 23.72
CA GLU A 916 9.85 42.03 23.30
C GLU A 916 9.77 41.57 21.84
N LYS A 917 10.37 42.34 20.91
CA LYS A 917 10.44 41.99 19.49
C LYS A 917 11.14 40.64 19.24
N GLU A 918 12.12 40.29 20.08
CA GLU A 918 12.77 38.98 20.02
C GLU A 918 11.80 37.85 20.36
N ARG A 919 10.94 38.00 21.38
CA ARG A 919 9.92 36.99 21.73
C ARG A 919 8.78 36.87 20.71
N GLU A 920 8.47 37.96 20.00
CA GLU A 920 7.48 37.96 18.91
C GLU A 920 7.99 37.19 17.68
N VAL A 921 9.27 37.39 17.30
CA VAL A 921 9.90 36.70 16.18
C VAL A 921 10.34 35.28 16.54
N LEU A 922 10.82 35.07 17.77
CA LEU A 922 11.39 33.83 18.29
C LEU A 922 10.65 33.42 19.58
N PRO A 923 9.47 32.78 19.48
CA PRO A 923 8.78 32.23 20.65
C PRO A 923 9.64 31.18 21.37
N GLU A 924 9.36 30.90 22.64
CA GLU A 924 10.27 30.14 23.52
C GLU A 924 10.66 28.74 22.99
N GLY A 925 9.77 28.06 22.26
CA GLY A 925 10.05 26.77 21.63
C GLY A 925 10.86 26.83 20.32
N GLU A 926 11.03 28.02 19.72
CA GLU A 926 11.71 28.24 18.43
C GLU A 926 13.10 28.88 18.59
N LYS A 927 13.32 29.59 19.71
CA LYS A 927 14.54 30.36 19.93
C LYS A 927 15.77 29.48 20.08
N GLY A 928 16.73 29.64 19.16
CA GLY A 928 18.02 28.94 19.21
C GLY A 928 17.93 27.43 18.98
N VAL A 929 16.83 26.94 18.38
CA VAL A 929 16.60 25.51 18.11
C VAL A 929 17.73 24.93 17.24
N LYS A 930 18.40 23.92 17.79
CA LYS A 930 19.37 23.08 17.08
C LYS A 930 18.75 21.71 16.84
N ILE A 931 18.41 21.40 15.59
CA ILE A 931 17.93 20.07 15.22
C ILE A 931 19.07 19.06 15.45
N GLY A 932 18.70 17.92 16.02
CA GLY A 932 19.51 16.76 16.38
C GLY A 932 18.62 15.74 17.10
N LEU A 933 19.13 14.53 17.38
CA LEU A 933 18.39 13.39 17.97
C LEU A 933 17.67 13.63 19.32
N GLU A 934 17.81 14.81 19.91
CA GLU A 934 17.34 15.16 21.25
C GLU A 934 16.10 16.10 21.22
N ASN A 935 15.68 16.50 20.02
CA ASN A 935 14.47 17.26 19.70
C ASN A 935 13.61 16.49 18.68
#